data_AF-A0A7E6EIV1-F1
#
_entry.id   AF-A0A7E6EIV1-F1
#
_cell.length_a   1.000
_cell.length_b   1.000
_cell.length_c   1.000
_cell.angle_alpha   90.00
_cell.angle_beta   90.00
_cell.angle_gamma   90.00
#
_symmetry.space_group_name_H-M   'P 1'
#
loop_
_entity.id
_entity.type
_entity.pdbx_description
1 polymer ?
#
loop_
_entity_poly.entity_id
_entity_poly.type
_entity_poly.pdbx_seq_one_letter_code
_entity_poly.pdbx_strand_id
1 'polypeptide(L)'
;MGAKSLAFPILGAGTLKYPIENLPRTMYEAVKNYSDLNSSQIKVVNFVVYPQDTEIAKKFDEYLLSKQESEEFHSKDTASSNASLPGSQQEPSSMTPRTNETSKEYDGIEINLMIDSISNVSLDVIVNSTNKNLELNNGSISKFILLAAGPEIQNECNQRYPQGISTSKIAVTKGYNLNCKNVFHLVLPPWDENSPDSILANLTQIITTCLEKAEGLGAKSLAFPILGAGTLKYPIENLPRTMYEAVKNYSDLNSSQIKVVNFVVYPQDTEIAKLFTEYLNREKNEGFHSKDDEDEEIEDNVSAGQKDVGVTLKFFAEYQNLDNAIETVKKEYDSLLTTEKIPFDVDLTESRKPNLKSIGTDHEVQISIRDKIEIHGRHSHVKNAKLDVQSLLMEYKEADEEIIFKDIAQWSYFDENNPENIRMFSDKENAMLEKAYSLGKRFLNLKKIKYDIKKMCFQHEGRKFKMKRKQNLRYEPIPDTWSPMEDGELIKIVPVKNGPEYDDIQATFSRNLPSYRIIKIERIQNKTLYQGYQALKRKFEVENPNITNEVDGLWHGTAEGSIDGINKSGFNRSYCGKNATAFGNGVYFARRIRYSANDKYSVPDANKTKRIYKCSVLVGRMMQGHRRLKVLQDSYNSAVDDIQRPRIYVVFHDFQAYPNYLITFSV
;
A
#
# COMPACT_ATOMS: atom_id res chain seq x y z
N MET A 1 12.55 -2.08 46.03
CA MET A 1 12.28 -1.36 47.30
C MET A 1 11.36 -2.23 48.14
N GLY A 2 11.72 -2.55 49.40
CA GLY A 2 10.98 -3.47 50.28
C GLY A 2 9.86 -2.81 51.10
N ALA A 3 9.02 -2.00 50.47
CA ALA A 3 7.93 -1.31 51.16
C ALA A 3 6.83 -2.29 51.57
N LYS A 4 6.38 -2.22 52.83
CA LYS A 4 5.31 -3.08 53.39
C LYS A 4 3.93 -2.42 53.36
N SER A 5 3.85 -1.14 53.08
CA SER A 5 2.61 -0.38 52.96
C SER A 5 2.68 0.61 51.81
N LEU A 6 1.52 0.91 51.22
CA LEU A 6 1.38 1.89 50.15
C LEU A 6 0.20 2.82 50.45
N ALA A 7 0.31 4.09 50.05
CA ALA A 7 -0.76 5.07 50.23
C ALA A 7 -1.06 5.75 48.90
N PHE A 8 -2.35 5.81 48.54
CA PHE A 8 -2.84 6.48 47.33
C PHE A 8 -3.74 7.66 47.71
N PRO A 9 -3.55 8.85 47.10
CA PRO A 9 -4.60 9.85 47.12
C PRO A 9 -5.80 9.34 46.31
N ILE A 10 -7.00 9.88 46.54
CA ILE A 10 -8.17 9.56 45.70
C ILE A 10 -7.98 10.17 44.31
N LEU A 11 -7.70 9.30 43.34
CA LEU A 11 -7.46 9.69 41.95
C LEU A 11 -8.80 9.87 41.23
N GLY A 12 -8.98 11.00 40.53
CA GLY A 12 -10.18 11.26 39.72
C GLY A 12 -11.28 12.07 40.40
N ALA A 13 -11.29 12.18 41.74
CA ALA A 13 -12.32 12.91 42.49
C ALA A 13 -12.26 14.45 42.36
N GLY A 14 -11.07 15.00 42.10
CA GLY A 14 -10.85 16.45 42.02
C GLY A 14 -11.34 17.07 40.70
N THR A 15 -10.48 17.81 40.00
CA THR A 15 -10.82 18.53 38.76
C THR A 15 -11.31 17.63 37.61
N LEU A 16 -11.09 16.32 37.71
CA LEU A 16 -11.53 15.32 36.74
C LEU A 16 -12.99 14.91 36.90
N LYS A 17 -13.65 15.29 38.02
CA LYS A 17 -15.08 15.05 38.31
C LYS A 17 -15.54 13.60 38.06
N TYR A 18 -14.67 12.63 38.31
CA TYR A 18 -15.04 11.22 38.16
C TYR A 18 -16.16 10.88 39.16
N PRO A 19 -17.20 10.10 38.77
CA PRO A 19 -18.32 9.83 39.66
C PRO A 19 -17.87 9.23 40.99
N ILE A 20 -18.14 9.96 42.09
CA ILE A 20 -17.69 9.60 43.43
C ILE A 20 -18.23 8.22 43.85
N GLU A 21 -19.43 7.86 43.38
CA GLU A 21 -20.07 6.56 43.57
C GLU A 21 -19.23 5.36 43.07
N ASN A 22 -18.42 5.57 42.02
CA ASN A 22 -17.67 4.50 41.36
C ASN A 22 -16.21 4.41 41.81
N LEU A 23 -15.67 5.48 42.43
CA LEU A 23 -14.26 5.54 42.86
C LEU A 23 -13.85 4.43 43.83
N PRO A 24 -14.64 4.12 44.89
CA PRO A 24 -14.29 3.04 45.81
C PRO A 24 -14.11 1.70 45.11
N ARG A 25 -15.02 1.38 44.19
CA ARG A 25 -14.99 0.12 43.43
C ARG A 25 -13.77 0.03 42.54
N THR A 26 -13.55 1.04 41.71
CA THR A 26 -12.47 1.02 40.72
C THR A 26 -11.10 0.94 41.40
N MET A 27 -10.89 1.73 42.46
CA MET A 27 -9.60 1.73 43.16
C MET A 27 -9.38 0.45 43.97
N TYR A 28 -10.42 -0.11 44.59
CA TYR A 28 -10.34 -1.38 45.31
C TYR A 28 -10.09 -2.57 44.36
N GLU A 29 -10.83 -2.69 43.26
CA GLU A 29 -10.67 -3.78 42.29
C GLU A 29 -9.28 -3.74 41.64
N ALA A 30 -8.72 -2.56 41.37
CA ALA A 30 -7.35 -2.44 40.87
C ALA A 30 -6.31 -3.00 41.85
N VAL A 31 -6.45 -2.70 43.15
CA VAL A 31 -5.55 -3.23 44.20
C VAL A 31 -5.75 -4.73 44.40
N LYS A 32 -7.01 -5.21 44.40
CA LYS A 32 -7.35 -6.63 44.52
C LYS A 32 -6.80 -7.45 43.36
N ASN A 33 -7.04 -7.01 42.12
CA ASN A 33 -6.52 -7.67 40.92
C ASN A 33 -4.99 -7.75 40.94
N TYR A 34 -4.31 -6.68 41.37
CA TYR A 34 -2.86 -6.72 41.52
C TYR A 34 -2.42 -7.75 42.58
N SER A 35 -3.09 -7.78 43.73
CA SER A 35 -2.80 -8.73 44.82
C SER A 35 -3.07 -10.19 44.43
N ASP A 36 -4.11 -10.46 43.64
CA ASP A 36 -4.48 -11.81 43.21
C ASP A 36 -3.50 -12.36 42.15
N LEU A 37 -2.92 -11.48 41.34
CA LEU A 37 -2.01 -11.84 40.25
C LEU A 37 -0.53 -11.85 40.67
N ASN A 38 -0.16 -11.21 41.79
CA ASN A 38 1.25 -10.97 42.15
C ASN A 38 1.54 -11.25 43.62
N SER A 39 2.67 -11.94 43.90
CA SER A 39 3.19 -12.06 45.26
C SER A 39 3.80 -10.72 45.72
N SER A 40 3.17 -10.07 46.70
CA SER A 40 3.57 -8.74 47.18
C SER A 40 4.01 -8.75 48.65
N GLN A 41 5.06 -7.96 48.96
CA GLN A 41 5.46 -7.65 50.35
C GLN A 41 4.60 -6.55 50.99
N ILE A 42 3.76 -5.86 50.18
CA ILE A 42 2.82 -4.85 50.66
C ILE A 42 1.66 -5.57 51.34
N LYS A 43 1.46 -5.27 52.63
CA LYS A 43 0.40 -5.83 53.47
C LYS A 43 -0.71 -4.84 53.80
N VAL A 44 -0.47 -3.54 53.58
CA VAL A 44 -1.41 -2.47 53.89
C VAL A 44 -1.45 -1.48 52.74
N VAL A 45 -2.65 -1.20 52.23
CA VAL A 45 -2.88 -0.15 51.23
C VAL A 45 -3.87 0.84 51.83
N ASN A 46 -3.45 2.10 51.96
CA ASN A 46 -4.26 3.18 52.51
C ASN A 46 -4.75 4.09 51.37
N PHE A 47 -6.06 4.33 51.31
CA PHE A 47 -6.62 5.39 50.47
C PHE A 47 -6.72 6.65 51.31
N VAL A 48 -5.97 7.69 50.94
CA VAL A 48 -5.84 8.93 51.70
C VAL A 48 -6.77 9.99 51.10
N VAL A 49 -7.73 10.43 51.91
CA VAL A 49 -8.72 11.44 51.56
C VAL A 49 -8.37 12.76 52.26
N TYR A 50 -8.61 13.90 51.62
CA TYR A 50 -8.45 15.20 52.27
C TYR A 50 -9.48 15.35 53.39
N PRO A 51 -9.14 15.94 54.56
CA PRO A 51 -10.07 16.03 55.69
C PRO A 51 -11.39 16.76 55.40
N GLN A 52 -11.44 17.53 54.32
CA GLN A 52 -12.60 18.33 53.92
C GLN A 52 -13.55 17.55 52.98
N ASP A 53 -13.11 16.41 52.42
CA ASP A 53 -13.87 15.60 51.47
C ASP A 53 -14.63 14.46 52.18
N THR A 54 -15.52 14.84 53.09
CA THR A 54 -16.25 13.88 53.96
C THR A 54 -17.15 12.91 53.19
N GLU A 55 -17.63 13.29 52.01
CA GLU A 55 -18.48 12.46 51.17
C GLU A 55 -17.71 11.31 50.50
N ILE A 56 -16.49 11.57 50.06
CA ILE A 56 -15.62 10.57 49.43
C ILE A 56 -15.18 9.54 50.47
N ALA A 57 -14.77 10.01 51.66
CA ALA A 57 -14.40 9.12 52.76
C ALA A 57 -15.56 8.18 53.12
N LYS A 58 -16.78 8.72 53.25
CA LYS A 58 -17.99 7.94 53.56
C LYS A 58 -18.26 6.85 52.51
N LYS A 59 -18.13 7.15 51.22
CA LYS A 59 -18.35 6.19 50.12
C LYS A 59 -17.30 5.08 50.11
N PHE A 60 -16.05 5.39 50.44
CA PHE A 60 -15.01 4.38 50.59
C PHE A 60 -15.28 3.47 51.80
N ASP A 61 -15.70 4.03 52.94
CA ASP A 61 -16.05 3.26 54.13
C ASP A 61 -17.25 2.33 53.88
N GLU A 62 -18.33 2.84 53.27
CA GLU A 62 -19.52 2.06 52.89
C GLU A 62 -19.14 0.89 51.96
N TYR A 63 -18.31 1.15 50.96
CA TYR A 63 -17.89 0.12 50.01
C TYR A 63 -16.99 -0.94 50.66
N LEU A 64 -16.01 -0.55 51.48
CA LEU A 64 -15.10 -1.50 52.13
C LEU A 64 -15.83 -2.37 53.16
N LEU A 65 -16.78 -1.81 53.92
CA LEU A 65 -17.64 -2.57 54.82
C LEU A 65 -18.48 -3.61 54.05
N SER A 66 -19.04 -3.23 52.90
CA SER A 66 -19.80 -4.16 52.05
C SER A 66 -18.97 -5.35 51.53
N LYS A 67 -17.64 -5.17 51.42
CA LYS A 67 -16.72 -6.24 50.99
C LYS A 67 -16.33 -7.19 52.12
N GLN A 68 -16.18 -6.68 53.34
CA GLN A 68 -15.95 -7.52 54.52
C GLN A 68 -17.14 -8.46 54.79
N GLU A 69 -18.37 -7.99 54.63
CA GLU A 69 -19.58 -8.83 54.78
C GLU A 69 -19.70 -9.90 53.67
N SER A 70 -19.21 -9.62 52.46
CA SER A 70 -19.28 -10.56 51.33
C SER A 70 -18.23 -11.69 51.38
N GLU A 71 -17.09 -11.47 52.05
CA GLU A 71 -16.00 -12.46 52.14
C GLU A 71 -16.20 -13.47 53.29
N GLU A 72 -16.96 -13.13 54.34
CA GLU A 72 -17.38 -14.08 55.38
C GLU A 72 -18.44 -15.10 54.90
N PHE A 73 -19.17 -14.81 53.82
CA PHE A 73 -20.23 -15.68 53.30
C PHE A 73 -19.73 -16.81 52.37
N HIS A 74 -18.53 -16.68 51.80
CA HIS A 74 -18.00 -17.60 50.79
C HIS A 74 -17.08 -18.73 51.31
N SER A 75 -16.88 -18.85 52.62
CA SER A 75 -15.99 -19.87 53.20
C SER A 75 -16.67 -21.22 53.54
N LYS A 76 -17.92 -21.47 53.10
CA LYS A 76 -18.68 -22.67 53.55
C LYS A 76 -19.07 -23.75 52.54
N ASP A 77 -18.95 -23.57 51.23
CA ASP A 77 -19.40 -24.61 50.28
C ASP A 77 -18.30 -25.07 49.31
N THR A 78 -17.46 -25.99 49.79
CA THR A 78 -16.70 -26.91 48.93
C THR A 78 -16.91 -28.34 49.39
N ALA A 79 -17.74 -29.12 48.66
CA ALA A 79 -17.64 -30.57 48.60
C ALA A 79 -18.40 -31.17 47.39
N SER A 80 -17.62 -31.76 46.47
CA SER A 80 -17.87 -33.03 45.75
C SER A 80 -19.15 -33.23 44.91
N SER A 81 -19.01 -33.47 43.59
CA SER A 81 -19.06 -34.84 43.00
C SER A 81 -19.17 -34.86 41.46
N ASN A 82 -18.47 -35.84 40.86
CA ASN A 82 -18.55 -36.27 39.46
C ASN A 82 -19.82 -37.12 39.20
N ALA A 83 -20.43 -37.00 38.01
CA ALA A 83 -21.11 -38.12 37.32
C ALA A 83 -21.44 -37.81 35.84
N SER A 84 -21.33 -38.83 34.99
CA SER A 84 -21.50 -38.82 33.53
C SER A 84 -22.97 -38.98 33.06
N LEU A 85 -23.20 -38.58 31.79
CA LEU A 85 -24.44 -38.57 30.96
C LEU A 85 -25.27 -39.88 30.93
N PRO A 86 -26.56 -39.82 30.53
CA PRO A 86 -26.91 -40.15 29.14
C PRO A 86 -28.03 -39.29 28.50
N GLY A 87 -28.05 -39.28 27.16
CA GLY A 87 -28.83 -38.36 26.34
C GLY A 87 -30.34 -38.62 26.24
N SER A 88 -31.02 -37.64 25.62
CA SER A 88 -32.35 -37.80 25.06
C SER A 88 -32.48 -36.92 23.81
N GLN A 89 -33.02 -37.52 22.76
CA GLN A 89 -33.50 -36.85 21.55
C GLN A 89 -34.75 -36.03 21.92
N GLN A 90 -34.75 -34.74 21.58
CA GLN A 90 -35.96 -33.94 21.47
C GLN A 90 -35.81 -32.96 20.29
N GLU A 91 -36.60 -33.18 19.24
CA GLU A 91 -37.18 -32.11 18.44
C GLU A 91 -38.69 -32.10 18.71
N PRO A 92 -39.46 -31.03 18.39
CA PRO A 92 -39.07 -29.69 17.95
C PRO A 92 -39.67 -28.61 18.87
N SER A 93 -38.93 -27.56 19.18
CA SER A 93 -39.53 -26.33 19.74
C SER A 93 -39.42 -25.20 18.73
N SER A 94 -40.57 -24.82 18.18
CA SER A 94 -40.74 -23.58 17.42
C SER A 94 -40.41 -22.39 18.34
N MET A 95 -39.17 -21.93 18.27
CA MET A 95 -38.77 -20.68 18.90
C MET A 95 -39.05 -19.53 17.94
N THR A 96 -39.91 -18.65 18.41
CA THR A 96 -40.12 -17.29 17.92
C THR A 96 -38.78 -16.56 17.66
N PRO A 97 -38.71 -15.63 16.69
CA PRO A 97 -37.48 -14.92 16.37
C PRO A 97 -37.01 -14.13 17.58
N ARG A 98 -35.84 -14.48 18.13
CA ARG A 98 -35.22 -13.70 19.20
C ARG A 98 -34.62 -12.42 18.60
N THR A 99 -34.86 -11.34 19.32
CA THR A 99 -34.80 -9.92 19.01
C THR A 99 -33.39 -9.38 18.75
N ASN A 100 -33.26 -8.44 17.79
CA ASN A 100 -32.13 -7.49 17.75
C ASN A 100 -32.03 -6.81 19.14
N GLU A 101 -30.90 -6.93 19.84
CA GLU A 101 -30.78 -6.37 21.19
C GLU A 101 -30.40 -4.89 21.17
N THR A 102 -29.62 -4.45 20.18
CA THR A 102 -29.22 -3.05 20.05
C THR A 102 -28.90 -2.77 18.58
N SER A 103 -29.48 -1.72 18.01
CA SER A 103 -29.24 -1.28 16.64
C SER A 103 -28.88 0.21 16.59
N LYS A 104 -28.00 0.58 15.65
CA LYS A 104 -27.68 1.97 15.34
C LYS A 104 -27.64 2.13 13.83
N GLU A 105 -28.46 3.03 13.31
CA GLU A 105 -28.39 3.43 11.91
C GLU A 105 -27.28 4.45 11.73
N TYR A 106 -26.44 4.24 10.72
CA TYR A 106 -25.40 5.19 10.33
C TYR A 106 -25.34 5.27 8.80
N ASP A 107 -25.57 6.47 8.26
CA ASP A 107 -25.49 6.76 6.81
C ASP A 107 -26.24 5.73 5.93
N GLY A 108 -27.43 5.32 6.39
CA GLY A 108 -28.29 4.37 5.68
C GLY A 108 -27.90 2.90 5.79
N ILE A 109 -26.94 2.56 6.66
CA ILE A 109 -26.60 1.19 7.08
C ILE A 109 -27.10 0.97 8.52
N GLU A 110 -27.94 -0.04 8.72
CA GLU A 110 -28.34 -0.51 10.05
C GLU A 110 -27.27 -1.45 10.61
N ILE A 111 -26.59 -1.03 11.68
CA ILE A 111 -25.57 -1.82 12.37
C ILE A 111 -26.18 -2.41 13.64
N ASN A 112 -26.27 -3.74 13.70
CA ASN A 112 -26.96 -4.47 14.76
C ASN A 112 -26.01 -5.31 15.60
N LEU A 113 -26.30 -5.42 16.89
CA LEU A 113 -25.80 -6.48 17.75
C LEU A 113 -26.86 -7.59 17.87
N MET A 114 -26.47 -8.82 17.55
CA MET A 114 -27.34 -10.00 17.60
C MET A 114 -26.72 -11.07 18.51
N ILE A 115 -27.48 -11.54 19.50
CA ILE A 115 -27.06 -12.67 20.35
C ILE A 115 -27.64 -13.97 19.77
N ASP A 116 -26.84 -14.68 18.96
CA ASP A 116 -27.20 -15.95 18.34
C ASP A 116 -25.94 -16.69 17.85
N SER A 117 -26.10 -17.91 17.34
CA SER A 117 -25.08 -18.57 16.52
C SER A 117 -25.01 -17.91 15.14
N ILE A 118 -23.79 -17.59 14.69
CA ILE A 118 -23.53 -17.05 13.34
C ILE A 118 -24.11 -17.95 12.24
N SER A 119 -24.20 -19.26 12.47
CA SER A 119 -24.76 -20.23 11.52
C SER A 119 -26.29 -20.14 11.37
N ASN A 120 -27.00 -19.50 12.31
CA ASN A 120 -28.46 -19.35 12.27
C ASN A 120 -28.91 -18.10 11.53
N VAL A 121 -27.98 -17.21 11.18
CA VAL A 121 -28.30 -15.90 10.60
C VAL A 121 -28.77 -16.03 9.15
N SER A 122 -29.79 -15.25 8.80
CA SER A 122 -30.31 -15.15 7.43
C SER A 122 -29.99 -13.79 6.82
N LEU A 123 -28.80 -13.66 6.22
CA LEU A 123 -28.30 -12.47 5.52
C LEU A 123 -27.57 -12.87 4.23
N ASP A 124 -27.29 -11.93 3.33
CA ASP A 124 -26.67 -12.25 2.05
C ASP A 124 -25.28 -12.89 2.20
N VAL A 125 -24.48 -12.42 3.17
CA VAL A 125 -23.12 -12.90 3.43
C VAL A 125 -22.93 -13.25 4.91
N ILE A 126 -22.30 -14.40 5.17
CA ILE A 126 -21.79 -14.78 6.50
C ILE A 126 -20.26 -14.75 6.48
N VAL A 127 -19.65 -14.11 7.47
CA VAL A 127 -18.19 -14.06 7.63
C VAL A 127 -17.71 -15.18 8.56
N ASN A 128 -16.67 -15.88 8.14
CA ASN A 128 -16.02 -16.97 8.87
C ASN A 128 -14.55 -16.65 9.14
N SER A 129 -14.13 -16.74 10.41
CA SER A 129 -12.71 -16.71 10.78
C SER A 129 -12.16 -18.13 10.86
N THR A 130 -11.15 -18.44 10.03
CA THR A 130 -10.53 -19.76 9.94
C THR A 130 -9.00 -19.66 9.85
N ASN A 131 -8.31 -20.79 9.65
CA ASN A 131 -6.87 -20.84 9.50
C ASN A 131 -6.41 -20.61 8.05
N LYS A 132 -5.11 -20.36 7.85
CA LYS A 132 -4.51 -20.08 6.54
C LYS A 132 -4.75 -21.16 5.49
N ASN A 133 -4.98 -22.41 5.89
CA ASN A 133 -5.21 -23.54 4.99
C ASN A 133 -6.71 -23.72 4.65
N LEU A 134 -7.60 -22.90 5.21
CA LEU A 134 -9.06 -23.03 5.09
C LEU A 134 -9.58 -24.40 5.57
N GLU A 135 -8.95 -24.96 6.62
CA GLU A 135 -9.44 -26.17 7.27
C GLU A 135 -10.58 -25.79 8.23
N LEU A 136 -11.81 -25.95 7.75
CA LEU A 136 -12.99 -25.42 8.44
C LEU A 136 -13.36 -26.20 9.70
N ASN A 137 -12.78 -27.39 9.89
CA ASN A 137 -12.88 -28.14 11.13
C ASN A 137 -11.95 -27.59 12.24
N ASN A 138 -11.27 -26.47 12.02
CA ASN A 138 -10.34 -25.86 12.95
C ASN A 138 -10.84 -24.47 13.38
N GLY A 139 -10.94 -24.23 14.70
CA GLY A 139 -11.56 -23.04 15.28
C GLY A 139 -13.07 -23.19 15.55
N SER A 140 -13.55 -22.58 16.63
CA SER A 140 -14.93 -22.77 17.12
C SER A 140 -15.98 -22.28 16.11
N ILE A 141 -15.83 -21.04 15.62
CA ILE A 141 -16.74 -20.45 14.63
C ILE A 141 -16.77 -21.28 13.34
N SER A 142 -15.61 -21.61 12.81
CA SER A 142 -15.51 -22.34 11.54
C SER A 142 -16.11 -23.74 11.63
N LYS A 143 -15.99 -24.42 12.77
CA LYS A 143 -16.66 -25.71 13.01
C LYS A 143 -18.18 -25.59 12.98
N PHE A 144 -18.75 -24.57 13.62
CA PHE A 144 -20.21 -24.34 13.58
C PHE A 144 -20.71 -24.03 12.18
N ILE A 145 -19.92 -23.28 11.39
CA ILE A 145 -20.23 -22.97 9.99
C ILE A 145 -20.15 -24.25 9.13
N LEU A 146 -19.11 -25.07 9.29
CA LEU A 146 -18.95 -26.34 8.57
C LEU A 146 -20.10 -27.31 8.87
N LEU A 147 -20.48 -27.45 10.16
CA LEU A 147 -21.57 -28.32 10.58
C LEU A 147 -22.91 -27.89 9.98
N ALA A 148 -23.19 -26.59 9.94
CA ALA A 148 -24.44 -26.06 9.43
C ALA A 148 -24.49 -26.01 7.89
N ALA A 149 -23.39 -25.69 7.22
CA ALA A 149 -23.31 -25.60 5.76
C ALA A 149 -23.27 -26.97 5.06
N GLY A 150 -22.72 -28.00 5.73
CA GLY A 150 -22.44 -29.31 5.13
C GLY A 150 -21.00 -29.43 4.63
N PRO A 151 -20.48 -30.66 4.41
CA PRO A 151 -19.09 -30.91 4.02
C PRO A 151 -18.69 -30.29 2.66
N GLU A 152 -19.66 -29.92 1.82
CA GLU A 152 -19.45 -29.36 0.50
C GLU A 152 -18.71 -28.02 0.54
N ILE A 153 -18.89 -27.22 1.60
CA ILE A 153 -18.16 -25.95 1.78
C ILE A 153 -16.65 -26.17 1.95
N GLN A 154 -16.25 -27.26 2.62
CA GLN A 154 -14.84 -27.65 2.73
C GLN A 154 -14.30 -28.11 1.38
N ASN A 155 -15.10 -28.84 0.60
CA ASN A 155 -14.71 -29.29 -0.73
C ASN A 155 -14.47 -28.10 -1.68
N GLU A 156 -15.33 -27.08 -1.66
CA GLU A 156 -15.11 -25.85 -2.43
C GLU A 156 -13.87 -25.09 -1.98
N CYS A 157 -13.63 -24.98 -0.66
CA CYS A 157 -12.40 -24.39 -0.14
C CYS A 157 -11.15 -25.11 -0.69
N ASN A 158 -11.12 -26.44 -0.61
CA ASN A 158 -10.00 -27.26 -1.08
C ASN A 158 -9.79 -27.13 -2.60
N GLN A 159 -10.88 -27.06 -3.37
CA GLN A 159 -10.82 -27.00 -4.83
C GLN A 159 -10.39 -25.61 -5.35
N ARG A 160 -10.96 -24.53 -4.78
CA ARG A 160 -10.71 -23.16 -5.26
C ARG A 160 -9.47 -22.53 -4.65
N TYR A 161 -9.09 -22.97 -3.46
CA TYR A 161 -7.98 -22.41 -2.69
C TYR A 161 -7.04 -23.53 -2.18
N PRO A 162 -6.46 -24.35 -3.07
CA PRO A 162 -5.66 -25.52 -2.69
C PRO A 162 -4.35 -25.17 -1.96
N GLN A 163 -3.95 -23.90 -1.96
CA GLN A 163 -2.78 -23.39 -1.25
C GLN A 163 -3.16 -22.49 -0.05
N GLY A 164 -4.45 -22.44 0.30
CA GLY A 164 -4.95 -21.56 1.35
C GLY A 164 -5.00 -20.08 0.97
N ILE A 165 -5.09 -19.21 1.98
CA ILE A 165 -5.12 -17.75 1.84
C ILE A 165 -4.24 -17.06 2.89
N SER A 166 -3.76 -15.85 2.58
CA SER A 166 -3.03 -14.97 3.50
C SER A 166 -3.99 -14.13 4.36
N THR A 167 -3.48 -13.48 5.41
CA THR A 167 -4.22 -12.57 6.31
C THR A 167 -4.74 -11.29 5.65
N SER A 168 -4.44 -11.07 4.38
CA SER A 168 -4.88 -9.95 3.55
C SER A 168 -5.89 -10.33 2.46
N LYS A 169 -6.35 -11.59 2.43
CA LYS A 169 -7.25 -12.10 1.40
C LYS A 169 -8.50 -12.71 2.02
N ILE A 170 -9.58 -12.71 1.24
CA ILE A 170 -10.86 -13.36 1.57
C ILE A 170 -11.13 -14.44 0.53
N ALA A 171 -11.35 -15.67 1.00
CA ALA A 171 -11.89 -16.76 0.18
C ALA A 171 -13.43 -16.70 0.19
N VAL A 172 -14.06 -16.95 -0.95
CA VAL A 172 -15.52 -16.84 -1.11
C VAL A 172 -16.07 -18.17 -1.60
N THR A 173 -17.00 -18.74 -0.85
CA THR A 173 -17.75 -19.94 -1.23
C THR A 173 -19.25 -19.65 -1.34
N LYS A 174 -20.03 -20.64 -1.77
CA LYS A 174 -21.49 -20.64 -1.59
C LYS A 174 -21.86 -20.85 -0.11
N GLY A 175 -23.08 -20.47 0.25
CA GLY A 175 -23.67 -20.73 1.58
C GLY A 175 -24.02 -22.18 1.86
N TYR A 176 -24.26 -22.98 0.83
CA TYR A 176 -24.74 -24.38 0.95
C TYR A 176 -26.01 -24.47 1.79
N ASN A 177 -26.02 -25.25 2.88
CA ASN A 177 -27.18 -25.39 3.76
C ASN A 177 -27.36 -24.20 4.73
N LEU A 178 -26.47 -23.19 4.71
CA LEU A 178 -26.67 -21.94 5.44
C LEU A 178 -27.70 -21.06 4.73
N ASN A 179 -28.41 -20.25 5.51
CA ASN A 179 -29.37 -19.25 5.00
C ASN A 179 -28.68 -17.98 4.48
N CYS A 180 -27.62 -18.13 3.68
CA CYS A 180 -26.89 -17.04 3.03
C CYS A 180 -26.50 -17.39 1.59
N LYS A 181 -26.18 -16.38 0.78
CA LYS A 181 -25.70 -16.60 -0.61
C LYS A 181 -24.24 -17.01 -0.62
N ASN A 182 -23.42 -16.32 0.18
CA ASN A 182 -21.98 -16.50 0.21
C ASN A 182 -21.42 -16.56 1.63
N VAL A 183 -20.35 -17.34 1.80
CA VAL A 183 -19.52 -17.32 3.02
C VAL A 183 -18.17 -16.72 2.68
N PHE A 184 -17.75 -15.73 3.47
CA PHE A 184 -16.45 -15.09 3.36
C PHE A 184 -15.52 -15.67 4.41
N HIS A 185 -14.54 -16.46 3.98
CA HIS A 185 -13.52 -17.05 4.84
C HIS A 185 -12.30 -16.13 4.89
N LEU A 186 -11.94 -15.71 6.10
CA LEU A 186 -10.81 -14.83 6.38
C LEU A 186 -9.87 -15.46 7.43
N VAL A 187 -8.66 -14.91 7.49
CA VAL A 187 -7.61 -15.34 8.41
C VAL A 187 -7.09 -14.12 9.14
N LEU A 188 -7.04 -14.21 10.47
CA LEU A 188 -6.52 -13.14 11.32
C LEU A 188 -5.22 -13.58 12.00
N PRO A 189 -4.25 -12.68 12.19
CA PRO A 189 -3.06 -12.96 13.00
C PRO A 189 -3.45 -13.14 14.48
N PRO A 190 -2.67 -13.88 15.29
CA PRO A 190 -2.84 -13.89 16.74
C PRO A 190 -2.50 -12.52 17.35
N TRP A 191 -3.04 -12.23 18.53
CA TRP A 191 -2.70 -11.02 19.28
C TRP A 191 -1.20 -10.98 19.59
N ASP A 192 -0.60 -9.83 19.34
CA ASP A 192 0.78 -9.52 19.69
C ASP A 192 0.78 -8.26 20.56
N GLU A 193 1.13 -8.42 21.84
CA GLU A 193 1.23 -7.33 22.81
C GLU A 193 2.29 -6.28 22.42
N ASN A 194 3.26 -6.65 21.57
CA ASN A 194 4.28 -5.72 21.09
C ASN A 194 3.81 -4.90 19.87
N SER A 195 2.73 -5.32 19.21
CA SER A 195 2.22 -4.71 17.98
C SER A 195 0.68 -4.56 17.99
N PRO A 196 0.06 -4.10 19.10
CA PRO A 196 -1.39 -4.11 19.26
C PRO A 196 -2.13 -3.33 18.16
N ASP A 197 -1.57 -2.17 17.77
CA ASP A 197 -2.16 -1.29 16.76
C ASP A 197 -2.13 -1.92 15.36
N SER A 198 -1.07 -2.63 15.01
CA SER A 198 -0.97 -3.36 13.73
C SER A 198 -2.03 -4.47 13.63
N ILE A 199 -2.27 -5.18 14.74
CA ILE A 199 -3.27 -6.25 14.81
C ILE A 199 -4.71 -5.67 14.69
N LEU A 200 -5.00 -4.56 15.36
CA LEU A 200 -6.30 -3.87 15.25
C LEU A 200 -6.50 -3.20 13.87
N ALA A 201 -5.43 -2.70 13.25
CA ALA A 201 -5.46 -2.19 11.89
C ALA A 201 -5.75 -3.31 10.87
N ASN A 202 -5.18 -4.50 11.06
CA ASN A 202 -5.52 -5.68 10.25
C ASN A 202 -7.00 -6.07 10.40
N LEU A 203 -7.54 -6.03 11.61
CA LEU A 203 -8.97 -6.26 11.86
C LEU A 203 -9.85 -5.23 11.15
N THR A 204 -9.47 -3.95 11.20
CA THR A 204 -10.18 -2.87 10.50
C THR A 204 -10.17 -3.12 8.99
N GLN A 205 -8.98 -3.36 8.43
CA GLN A 205 -8.79 -3.58 7.00
C GLN A 205 -9.56 -4.80 6.49
N ILE A 206 -9.59 -5.92 7.24
CA ILE A 206 -10.30 -7.11 6.78
C ILE A 206 -11.82 -6.91 6.81
N ILE A 207 -12.36 -6.15 7.76
CA ILE A 207 -13.79 -5.77 7.79
C ILE A 207 -14.11 -4.88 6.58
N THR A 208 -13.29 -3.87 6.30
CA THR A 208 -13.43 -3.04 5.10
C THR A 208 -13.38 -3.88 3.81
N THR A 209 -12.43 -4.81 3.72
CA THR A 209 -12.30 -5.73 2.56
C THR A 209 -13.54 -6.63 2.43
N CYS A 210 -14.15 -7.08 3.53
CA CYS A 210 -15.41 -7.82 3.51
C CYS A 210 -16.55 -6.96 2.94
N LEU A 211 -16.67 -5.71 3.36
CA LEU A 211 -17.72 -4.79 2.88
C LEU A 211 -17.54 -4.50 1.39
N GLU A 212 -16.33 -4.16 0.93
CA GLU A 212 -16.01 -3.95 -0.49
C GLU A 212 -16.31 -5.20 -1.34
N LYS A 213 -15.97 -6.38 -0.81
CA LYS A 213 -16.22 -7.65 -1.51
C LYS A 213 -17.71 -7.96 -1.62
N ALA A 214 -18.48 -7.68 -0.57
CA ALA A 214 -19.93 -7.86 -0.57
C ALA A 214 -20.62 -6.88 -1.54
N GLU A 215 -20.18 -5.62 -1.56
CA GLU A 215 -20.64 -4.60 -2.52
C GLU A 215 -20.42 -5.06 -3.96
N GLY A 216 -19.21 -5.58 -4.28
CA GLY A 216 -18.90 -6.13 -5.60
C GLY A 216 -19.70 -7.36 -6.00
N LEU A 217 -20.34 -8.05 -5.05
CA LEU A 217 -21.28 -9.16 -5.29
C LEU A 217 -22.75 -8.71 -5.30
N GLY A 218 -23.03 -7.42 -5.11
CA GLY A 218 -24.38 -6.87 -5.01
C GLY A 218 -25.13 -7.33 -3.75
N ALA A 219 -24.40 -7.71 -2.69
CA ALA A 219 -24.99 -8.08 -1.41
C ALA A 219 -25.48 -6.84 -0.66
N LYS A 220 -26.60 -6.99 0.06
CA LYS A 220 -27.23 -5.94 0.85
C LYS A 220 -27.05 -6.14 2.35
N SER A 221 -26.59 -7.30 2.78
CA SER A 221 -26.40 -7.58 4.19
C SER A 221 -25.27 -8.55 4.54
N LEU A 222 -24.60 -8.31 5.66
CA LEU A 222 -23.47 -9.11 6.14
C LEU A 222 -23.60 -9.44 7.63
N ALA A 223 -23.17 -10.64 8.00
CA ALA A 223 -23.02 -11.07 9.39
C ALA A 223 -21.54 -11.28 9.74
N PHE A 224 -21.03 -10.57 10.74
CA PHE A 224 -19.70 -10.77 11.32
C PHE A 224 -19.83 -11.44 12.69
N PRO A 225 -19.13 -12.55 12.97
CA PRO A 225 -18.90 -12.96 14.35
C PRO A 225 -17.95 -11.96 15.03
N ILE A 226 -17.83 -12.00 16.36
CA ILE A 226 -16.81 -11.19 17.04
C ILE A 226 -15.41 -11.74 16.74
N LEU A 227 -14.74 -11.05 15.80
CA LEU A 227 -13.46 -11.46 15.26
C LEU A 227 -12.33 -11.24 16.28
N GLY A 228 -11.44 -12.22 16.42
CA GLY A 228 -10.25 -12.12 17.27
C GLY A 228 -10.45 -12.47 18.75
N ALA A 229 -11.68 -12.44 19.28
CA ALA A 229 -11.97 -12.64 20.71
C ALA A 229 -11.60 -14.02 21.28
N GLY A 230 -11.61 -15.07 20.43
CA GLY A 230 -11.37 -16.45 20.86
C GLY A 230 -9.88 -16.81 20.97
N THR A 231 -9.46 -17.84 20.24
CA THR A 231 -8.10 -18.39 20.29
C THR A 231 -7.01 -17.40 19.89
N LEU A 232 -7.37 -16.30 19.21
CA LEU A 232 -6.45 -15.24 18.80
C LEU A 232 -6.18 -14.23 19.93
N LYS A 233 -6.95 -14.26 21.03
CA LYS A 233 -6.71 -13.48 22.26
C LYS A 233 -6.72 -11.96 22.09
N TYR A 234 -7.54 -11.42 21.19
CA TYR A 234 -7.63 -9.96 21.06
C TYR A 234 -8.32 -9.40 22.32
N PRO A 235 -7.86 -8.27 22.89
CA PRO A 235 -8.50 -7.63 24.03
C PRO A 235 -9.94 -7.28 23.70
N ILE A 236 -10.88 -7.88 24.42
CA ILE A 236 -12.32 -7.80 24.14
C ILE A 236 -12.86 -6.37 24.30
N GLU A 237 -12.18 -5.52 25.06
CA GLU A 237 -12.52 -4.12 25.29
C GLU A 237 -12.36 -3.25 24.03
N ASN A 238 -11.46 -3.65 23.13
CA ASN A 238 -11.17 -2.91 21.90
C ASN A 238 -12.08 -3.33 20.74
N LEU A 239 -12.61 -4.57 20.77
CA LEU A 239 -13.35 -5.15 19.65
C LEU A 239 -14.63 -4.37 19.27
N PRO A 240 -15.49 -3.94 20.22
CA PRO A 240 -16.66 -3.13 19.90
C PRO A 240 -16.35 -1.90 19.06
N ARG A 241 -15.37 -1.13 19.51
CA ARG A 241 -14.96 0.12 18.87
C ARG A 241 -14.37 -0.16 17.50
N THR A 242 -13.37 -1.03 17.43
CA THR A 242 -12.65 -1.31 16.18
C THR A 242 -13.58 -1.85 15.10
N MET A 243 -14.43 -2.83 15.44
CA MET A 243 -15.34 -3.43 14.46
C MET A 243 -16.43 -2.45 14.01
N TYR A 244 -17.02 -1.69 14.94
CA TYR A 244 -18.04 -0.69 14.60
C TYR A 244 -17.47 0.47 13.78
N GLU A 245 -16.34 1.05 14.20
CA GLU A 245 -15.70 2.16 13.48
C GLU A 245 -15.26 1.73 12.07
N ALA A 246 -14.86 0.47 11.86
CA ALA A 246 -14.53 -0.04 10.53
C ALA A 246 -15.74 0.01 9.57
N VAL A 247 -16.93 -0.38 10.03
CA VAL A 247 -18.17 -0.31 9.24
C VAL A 247 -18.59 1.15 9.04
N LYS A 248 -18.51 1.97 10.09
CA LYS A 248 -18.83 3.40 10.05
C LYS A 248 -17.96 4.14 9.02
N ASN A 249 -16.64 3.99 9.10
CA ASN A 249 -15.68 4.63 8.21
C ASN A 249 -15.84 4.16 6.76
N TYR A 250 -16.22 2.89 6.54
CA TYR A 250 -16.54 2.41 5.20
C TYR A 250 -17.76 3.14 4.62
N SER A 251 -18.81 3.34 5.41
CA SER A 251 -20.00 4.09 4.99
C SER A 251 -19.66 5.55 4.67
N ASP A 252 -18.90 6.22 5.54
CA ASP A 252 -18.50 7.63 5.36
C ASP A 252 -17.79 7.90 4.02
N LEU A 253 -17.04 6.91 3.51
CA LEU A 253 -16.20 7.04 2.34
C LEU A 253 -16.85 6.53 1.05
N ASN A 254 -17.95 5.77 1.14
CA ASN A 254 -18.49 5.04 -0.01
C ASN A 254 -20.04 5.09 -0.03
N SER A 255 -20.62 5.41 -1.19
CA SER A 255 -22.04 5.14 -1.42
C SER A 255 -22.28 3.63 -1.46
N SER A 256 -22.86 3.06 -0.40
CA SER A 256 -23.03 1.60 -0.28
C SER A 256 -24.47 1.14 -0.51
N GLN A 257 -24.62 0.02 -1.22
CA GLN A 257 -25.88 -0.71 -1.33
C GLN A 257 -26.11 -1.73 -0.19
N ILE A 258 -25.10 -1.92 0.66
CA ILE A 258 -25.25 -2.61 1.95
C ILE A 258 -26.19 -1.79 2.82
N LYS A 259 -27.16 -2.46 3.43
CA LYS A 259 -28.17 -1.85 4.31
C LYS A 259 -28.16 -2.41 5.72
N VAL A 260 -27.61 -3.60 5.93
CA VAL A 260 -27.60 -4.26 7.23
C VAL A 260 -26.26 -4.92 7.50
N VAL A 261 -25.66 -4.61 8.66
CA VAL A 261 -24.48 -5.30 9.18
C VAL A 261 -24.78 -5.80 10.58
N ASN A 262 -24.71 -7.11 10.79
CA ASN A 262 -24.93 -7.73 12.10
C ASN A 262 -23.60 -8.18 12.70
N PHE A 263 -23.26 -7.68 13.88
CA PHE A 263 -22.27 -8.29 14.76
C PHE A 263 -22.94 -9.35 15.62
N VAL A 264 -22.51 -10.60 15.47
CA VAL A 264 -23.16 -11.77 16.06
C VAL A 264 -22.29 -12.30 17.19
N VAL A 265 -22.84 -12.23 18.40
CA VAL A 265 -22.19 -12.70 19.63
C VAL A 265 -22.82 -14.03 20.02
N TYR A 266 -21.99 -15.04 20.27
CA TYR A 266 -22.51 -16.34 20.71
C TYR A 266 -23.15 -16.18 22.10
N PRO A 267 -24.30 -16.83 22.39
CA PRO A 267 -25.04 -16.59 23.64
C PRO A 267 -24.26 -16.78 24.95
N GLN A 268 -23.15 -17.52 24.93
CA GLN A 268 -22.30 -17.72 26.10
C GLN A 268 -21.30 -16.57 26.35
N ASP A 269 -21.01 -15.74 25.35
CA ASP A 269 -20.03 -14.65 25.40
C ASP A 269 -20.64 -13.35 25.97
N THR A 270 -21.23 -13.45 27.17
CA THR A 270 -22.02 -12.38 27.81
C THR A 270 -21.23 -11.10 28.08
N GLU A 271 -19.92 -11.20 28.35
CA GLU A 271 -19.05 -10.04 28.57
C GLU A 271 -18.82 -9.23 27.28
N ILE A 272 -18.61 -9.93 26.16
CA ILE A 272 -18.45 -9.31 24.84
C ILE A 272 -19.76 -8.64 24.40
N ALA A 273 -20.90 -9.32 24.62
CA ALA A 273 -22.21 -8.74 24.35
C ALA A 273 -22.41 -7.44 25.13
N LYS A 274 -22.09 -7.43 26.43
CA LYS A 274 -22.19 -6.24 27.28
C LYS A 274 -21.32 -5.09 26.77
N LEU A 275 -20.06 -5.34 26.44
CA LEU A 275 -19.14 -4.32 25.92
C LEU A 275 -19.63 -3.72 24.59
N PHE A 276 -20.15 -4.55 23.68
CA PHE A 276 -20.75 -4.09 22.42
C PHE A 276 -22.02 -3.26 22.66
N THR A 277 -22.90 -3.71 23.52
CA THR A 277 -24.13 -2.99 23.89
C THR A 277 -23.81 -1.64 24.53
N GLU A 278 -22.85 -1.59 25.47
CA GLU A 278 -22.40 -0.33 26.07
C GLU A 278 -21.82 0.63 25.03
N TYR A 279 -21.02 0.11 24.09
CA TYR A 279 -20.43 0.93 23.04
C TYR A 279 -21.50 1.52 22.10
N LEU A 280 -22.45 0.71 21.64
CA LEU A 280 -23.53 1.17 20.74
C LEU A 280 -24.45 2.22 21.39
N ASN A 281 -24.64 2.14 22.71
CA ASN A 281 -25.51 3.05 23.45
C ASN A 281 -24.87 4.41 23.82
N ARG A 282 -23.59 4.65 23.50
CA ARG A 282 -22.85 5.85 23.95
C ARG A 282 -23.26 7.20 23.31
N GLU A 283 -24.29 7.29 22.47
CA GLU A 283 -24.76 8.57 21.90
C GLU A 283 -26.28 8.70 21.75
N LYS A 284 -26.92 9.38 22.71
CA LYS A 284 -28.23 10.04 22.55
C LYS A 284 -28.16 11.57 22.70
N ASN A 285 -26.98 12.19 22.89
CA ASN A 285 -26.90 13.50 23.53
C ASN A 285 -26.02 14.60 22.90
N GLU A 286 -25.62 14.54 21.63
CA GLU A 286 -25.01 15.72 20.97
C GLU A 286 -25.54 15.91 19.55
N GLY A 287 -26.56 16.77 19.42
CA GLY A 287 -27.09 17.27 18.16
C GLY A 287 -26.71 18.74 17.96
N PHE A 288 -26.25 19.04 16.75
CA PHE A 288 -25.92 20.35 16.18
C PHE A 288 -27.01 21.42 16.40
N HIS A 289 -26.61 22.64 16.75
CA HIS A 289 -27.32 23.87 16.36
C HIS A 289 -26.34 24.88 15.79
N SER A 290 -26.53 25.14 14.49
CA SER A 290 -25.99 26.25 13.72
C SER A 290 -26.57 27.58 14.20
N LYS A 291 -25.77 28.64 14.12
CA LYS A 291 -26.24 29.99 13.80
C LYS A 291 -25.07 30.81 13.24
N ASP A 292 -25.32 31.32 12.04
CA ASP A 292 -24.46 32.17 11.23
C ASP A 292 -24.41 33.63 11.75
N ASP A 293 -23.41 34.34 11.19
CA ASP A 293 -23.26 35.79 10.95
C ASP A 293 -23.06 36.75 12.13
N GLU A 294 -21.88 37.38 12.21
CA GLU A 294 -21.60 38.68 11.55
C GLU A 294 -20.12 39.08 11.70
N ASP A 295 -19.66 39.86 10.72
CA ASP A 295 -18.30 40.15 10.29
C ASP A 295 -17.43 41.01 11.24
N GLU A 296 -16.10 40.82 11.17
CA GLU A 296 -15.15 41.91 10.85
C GLU A 296 -13.76 41.34 10.50
N GLU A 297 -13.16 41.94 9.47
CA GLU A 297 -11.99 41.54 8.68
C GLU A 297 -10.66 41.41 9.44
N ILE A 298 -9.73 40.56 8.96
CA ILE A 298 -8.31 40.89 8.66
C ILE A 298 -7.60 39.69 7.95
N GLU A 299 -7.05 40.02 6.78
CA GLU A 299 -5.91 39.48 5.99
C GLU A 299 -5.35 38.04 6.15
N ASP A 300 -5.32 37.36 4.99
CA ASP A 300 -4.31 36.43 4.45
C ASP A 300 -3.52 35.51 5.41
N ASN A 301 -3.94 34.23 5.45
CA ASN A 301 -3.06 33.09 5.17
C ASN A 301 -3.88 31.80 4.95
N VAL A 302 -3.94 31.35 3.69
CA VAL A 302 -4.57 30.08 3.32
C VAL A 302 -3.65 28.91 3.69
N SER A 303 -3.93 28.24 4.81
CA SER A 303 -3.56 26.83 5.03
C SER A 303 -4.81 26.03 5.38
N ALA A 304 -5.34 25.31 4.38
CA ALA A 304 -6.45 24.39 4.56
C ALA A 304 -6.06 23.24 5.50
N GLY A 305 -6.80 23.17 6.61
CA GLY A 305 -6.92 22.14 7.63
C GLY A 305 -6.23 20.80 7.39
N GLN A 306 -5.09 20.61 8.06
CA GLN A 306 -4.70 19.32 8.61
C GLN A 306 -5.51 19.12 9.91
N LYS A 307 -6.31 18.05 10.00
CA LYS A 307 -6.73 17.54 11.32
C LYS A 307 -5.48 16.96 11.99
N ASP A 308 -4.97 17.65 13.00
CA ASP A 308 -3.85 17.19 13.81
C ASP A 308 -4.26 15.92 14.57
N VAL A 309 -3.82 14.77 14.07
CA VAL A 309 -3.74 13.52 14.83
C VAL A 309 -2.45 13.60 15.65
N GLY A 310 -2.50 14.27 16.79
CA GLY A 310 -1.35 14.50 17.65
C GLY A 310 -1.68 14.36 19.13
N VAL A 311 -0.73 13.79 19.90
CA VAL A 311 -0.80 13.78 21.36
C VAL A 311 -0.39 15.16 21.87
N THR A 312 -1.28 15.83 22.60
CA THR A 312 -0.97 17.11 23.25
C THR A 312 -0.21 16.88 24.56
N LEU A 313 1.09 17.18 24.58
CA LEU A 313 1.89 17.20 25.81
C LEU A 313 1.71 18.54 26.54
N LYS A 314 1.10 18.51 27.73
CA LYS A 314 0.93 19.69 28.60
C LYS A 314 2.03 19.71 29.66
N PHE A 315 2.84 20.76 29.67
CA PHE A 315 3.94 20.97 30.62
C PHE A 315 3.50 21.89 31.75
N PHE A 316 3.83 21.54 33.00
CA PHE A 316 3.56 22.36 34.18
C PHE A 316 4.88 22.56 34.95
N ALA A 317 5.31 23.81 35.11
CA ALA A 317 6.52 24.18 35.85
C ALA A 317 6.36 25.58 36.46
N GLU A 318 7.13 25.88 37.53
CA GLU A 318 7.26 27.26 38.03
C GLU A 318 7.90 28.14 36.94
N TYR A 319 7.39 29.37 36.77
CA TYR A 319 7.50 30.24 35.58
C TYR A 319 8.91 30.38 34.95
N GLN A 320 9.98 30.14 35.71
CA GLN A 320 11.36 30.33 35.28
C GLN A 320 11.97 29.16 34.49
N ASN A 321 11.29 28.01 34.39
CA ASN A 321 11.85 26.79 33.76
C ASN A 321 10.96 26.12 32.68
N LEU A 322 9.79 26.70 32.35
CA LEU A 322 8.84 26.06 31.44
C LEU A 322 9.34 26.01 29.99
N ASP A 323 9.92 27.11 29.50
CA ASP A 323 10.39 27.19 28.11
C ASP A 323 11.55 26.22 27.85
N ASN A 324 12.51 26.13 28.79
CA ASN A 324 13.61 25.17 28.71
C ASN A 324 13.12 23.71 28.71
N ALA A 325 12.08 23.39 29.47
CA ALA A 325 11.51 22.04 29.51
C ALA A 325 10.81 21.68 28.20
N ILE A 326 10.03 22.61 27.63
CA ILE A 326 9.38 22.44 26.32
C ILE A 326 10.43 22.28 25.23
N GLU A 327 11.46 23.13 25.23
CA GLU A 327 12.53 23.09 24.23
C GLU A 327 13.35 21.79 24.32
N THR A 328 13.61 21.30 25.53
CA THR A 328 14.31 20.02 25.75
C THR A 328 13.51 18.84 25.20
N VAL A 329 12.20 18.77 25.47
CA VAL A 329 11.36 17.67 24.96
C VAL A 329 11.16 17.77 23.46
N LYS A 330 10.99 18.98 22.90
CA LYS A 330 10.98 19.16 21.44
C LYS A 330 12.28 18.67 20.80
N LYS A 331 13.42 19.05 21.37
CA LYS A 331 14.74 18.64 20.87
C LYS A 331 14.93 17.13 20.94
N GLU A 332 14.51 16.48 22.02
CA GLU A 332 14.57 15.02 22.14
C GLU A 332 13.59 14.33 21.17
N TYR A 333 12.36 14.82 21.04
CA TYR A 333 11.38 14.30 20.08
C TYR A 333 11.89 14.42 18.64
N ASP A 334 12.38 15.59 18.24
CA ASP A 334 12.94 15.84 16.91
C ASP A 334 14.18 14.97 16.65
N SER A 335 14.97 14.65 17.69
CA SER A 335 16.13 13.75 17.56
C SER A 335 15.77 12.31 17.19
N LEU A 336 14.53 11.88 17.49
CA LEU A 336 14.04 10.53 17.20
C LEU A 336 13.49 10.39 15.76
N LEU A 337 13.21 11.53 15.12
CA LEU A 337 12.66 11.59 13.78
C LEU A 337 13.78 11.69 12.74
N THR A 338 13.52 11.11 11.57
CA THR A 338 14.39 11.24 10.40
C THR A 338 13.54 11.37 9.15
N THR A 339 14.17 11.88 8.09
CA THR A 339 13.56 11.93 6.76
C THR A 339 14.52 11.33 5.74
N GLU A 340 14.07 10.29 5.06
CA GLU A 340 14.79 9.69 3.93
C GLU A 340 14.14 10.12 2.61
N LYS A 341 14.96 10.41 1.61
CA LYS A 341 14.48 10.83 0.28
C LYS A 341 14.91 9.84 -0.78
N ILE A 342 13.94 9.16 -1.37
CA ILE A 342 14.17 8.13 -2.39
C ILE A 342 13.89 8.72 -3.77
N PRO A 343 14.89 8.78 -4.66
CA PRO A 343 14.61 9.07 -6.06
C PRO A 343 13.85 7.90 -6.66
N PHE A 344 12.78 8.20 -7.39
CA PHE A 344 12.05 7.25 -8.19
C PHE A 344 12.14 7.67 -9.65
N ASP A 345 12.26 6.68 -10.52
CA ASP A 345 12.24 6.88 -11.96
C ASP A 345 10.93 6.35 -12.57
N VAL A 346 10.24 5.38 -11.98
CA VAL A 346 8.97 4.82 -12.49
C VAL A 346 7.80 5.80 -12.49
N ASP A 347 6.86 5.58 -13.40
CA ASP A 347 5.58 6.30 -13.39
C ASP A 347 4.73 5.81 -12.21
N LEU A 348 4.35 6.75 -11.33
CA LEU A 348 3.56 6.51 -10.12
C LEU A 348 2.14 7.04 -10.31
N THR A 349 1.46 6.51 -11.33
CA THR A 349 0.06 6.81 -11.68
C THR A 349 -0.86 6.84 -10.46
N GLU A 350 -2.03 7.46 -10.56
CA GLU A 350 -2.99 7.48 -9.43
C GLU A 350 -3.38 6.07 -9.00
N SER A 351 -3.38 5.11 -9.92
CA SER A 351 -3.55 3.69 -9.66
C SER A 351 -2.41 3.03 -8.86
N ARG A 352 -1.19 3.57 -8.89
CA ARG A 352 0.00 3.03 -8.18
C ARG A 352 0.25 3.70 -6.82
N LYS A 353 -0.13 4.97 -6.65
CA LYS A 353 0.06 5.73 -5.39
C LYS A 353 -0.54 5.07 -4.14
N PRO A 354 -1.69 4.37 -4.18
CA PRO A 354 -2.25 3.70 -3.01
C PRO A 354 -1.29 2.69 -2.37
N ASN A 355 -0.46 2.00 -3.15
CA ASN A 355 0.50 1.03 -2.61
C ASN A 355 1.63 1.71 -1.82
N LEU A 356 2.07 2.92 -2.22
CA LEU A 356 3.00 3.72 -1.43
C LEU A 356 2.35 4.25 -0.15
N LYS A 357 1.05 4.59 -0.18
CA LYS A 357 0.31 4.96 1.02
C LYS A 357 0.19 3.77 1.98
N SER A 358 -0.08 2.57 1.48
CA SER A 358 -0.09 1.34 2.28
C SER A 358 1.22 1.16 3.05
N ILE A 359 2.37 1.30 2.37
CA ILE A 359 3.69 1.20 3.03
C ILE A 359 3.84 2.28 4.13
N GLY A 360 3.31 3.48 3.91
CA GLY A 360 3.33 4.53 4.94
C GLY A 360 2.52 4.13 6.18
N THR A 361 1.33 3.58 5.97
CA THR A 361 0.49 3.06 7.05
C THR A 361 1.14 1.86 7.75
N ASP A 362 1.66 0.90 6.99
CA ASP A 362 2.23 -0.36 7.50
C ASP A 362 3.47 -0.14 8.38
N HIS A 363 4.25 0.91 8.09
CA HIS A 363 5.45 1.25 8.85
C HIS A 363 5.27 2.45 9.78
N GLU A 364 4.05 2.99 9.93
CA GLU A 364 3.78 4.20 10.74
C GLU A 364 4.69 5.39 10.37
N VAL A 365 4.90 5.60 9.07
CA VAL A 365 5.69 6.71 8.55
C VAL A 365 4.87 7.53 7.58
N GLN A 366 5.13 8.83 7.60
CA GLN A 366 4.53 9.71 6.61
C GLN A 366 5.30 9.57 5.30
N ILE A 367 4.64 9.01 4.29
CA ILE A 367 5.15 8.97 2.93
C ILE A 367 4.49 10.08 2.13
N SER A 368 5.30 10.99 1.59
CA SER A 368 4.84 12.02 0.67
C SER A 368 5.58 11.92 -0.66
N ILE A 369 4.84 12.15 -1.73
CA ILE A 369 5.38 12.09 -3.09
C ILE A 369 5.48 13.53 -3.58
N ARG A 370 6.72 14.03 -3.66
CA ARG A 370 7.04 15.36 -4.21
C ARG A 370 7.98 15.20 -5.40
N ASP A 371 9.17 15.80 -5.34
CA ASP A 371 10.29 15.58 -6.26
C ASP A 371 11.06 14.29 -5.93
N LYS A 372 10.88 13.73 -4.75
CA LYS A 372 11.34 12.40 -4.32
C LYS A 372 10.22 11.78 -3.49
N ILE A 373 10.30 10.49 -3.22
CA ILE A 373 9.50 9.89 -2.16
C ILE A 373 10.19 10.26 -0.86
N GLU A 374 9.55 11.13 -0.08
CA GLU A 374 10.02 11.52 1.25
C GLU A 374 9.32 10.63 2.26
N ILE A 375 10.12 9.90 3.04
CA ILE A 375 9.66 9.04 4.13
C ILE A 375 10.09 9.72 5.42
N HIS A 376 9.13 10.24 6.17
CA HIS A 376 9.35 10.95 7.42
C HIS A 376 8.75 10.16 8.59
N GLY A 377 9.50 10.04 9.68
CA GLY A 377 9.05 9.33 10.87
C GLY A 377 10.21 8.86 11.74
N ARG A 378 9.96 7.91 12.64
CA ARG A 378 10.99 7.40 13.55
C ARG A 378 12.12 6.69 12.79
N HIS A 379 13.36 6.86 13.25
CA HIS A 379 14.56 6.36 12.54
C HIS A 379 14.49 4.87 12.13
N SER A 380 14.05 3.99 13.03
CA SER A 380 13.92 2.55 12.77
C SER A 380 12.85 2.23 11.71
N HIS A 381 11.72 2.94 11.74
CA HIS A 381 10.59 2.70 10.85
C HIS A 381 10.86 3.22 9.44
N VAL A 382 11.48 4.41 9.34
CA VAL A 382 11.87 5.00 8.05
C VAL A 382 12.85 4.07 7.31
N LYS A 383 13.74 3.38 8.02
CA LYS A 383 14.68 2.43 7.42
C LYS A 383 13.97 1.23 6.78
N ASN A 384 12.95 0.68 7.42
CA ASN A 384 12.21 -0.48 6.92
C ASN A 384 11.28 -0.06 5.76
N ALA A 385 10.53 1.02 5.94
CA ALA A 385 9.69 1.59 4.88
C ALA A 385 10.50 1.92 3.62
N LYS A 386 11.73 2.41 3.78
CA LYS A 386 12.63 2.67 2.65
C LYS A 386 12.92 1.43 1.82
N LEU A 387 13.13 0.27 2.44
CA LEU A 387 13.40 -0.99 1.73
C LEU A 387 12.17 -1.46 0.96
N ASP A 388 10.99 -1.33 1.55
CA ASP A 388 9.73 -1.75 0.93
C ASP A 388 9.34 -0.81 -0.22
N VAL A 389 9.51 0.51 -0.04
CA VAL A 389 9.36 1.48 -1.14
C VAL A 389 10.32 1.14 -2.28
N GLN A 390 11.60 0.87 -1.99
CA GLN A 390 12.56 0.51 -3.03
C GLN A 390 12.18 -0.78 -3.77
N SER A 391 11.65 -1.77 -3.04
CA SER A 391 11.18 -3.03 -3.62
C SER A 391 9.96 -2.81 -4.52
N LEU A 392 8.98 -2.04 -4.07
CA LEU A 392 7.79 -1.70 -4.85
C LEU A 392 8.12 -0.92 -6.13
N LEU A 393 9.04 0.05 -6.05
CA LEU A 393 9.50 0.79 -7.23
C LEU A 393 10.21 -0.14 -8.23
N MET A 394 10.95 -1.13 -7.74
CA MET A 394 11.58 -2.14 -8.59
C MET A 394 10.54 -3.02 -9.28
N GLU A 395 9.48 -3.42 -8.58
CA GLU A 395 8.37 -4.20 -9.17
C GLU A 395 7.64 -3.44 -10.27
N TYR A 396 7.33 -2.16 -10.08
CA TYR A 396 6.72 -1.34 -11.13
C TYR A 396 7.60 -1.21 -12.36
N LYS A 397 8.91 -1.03 -12.15
CA LYS A 397 9.86 -0.97 -13.24
C LYS A 397 9.91 -2.27 -14.02
N GLU A 398 9.90 -3.40 -13.32
CA GLU A 398 9.88 -4.73 -13.94
C GLU A 398 8.59 -4.98 -14.71
N ALA A 399 7.43 -4.56 -14.19
CA ALA A 399 6.13 -4.71 -14.86
C ALA A 399 6.03 -3.87 -16.15
N ASP A 400 6.49 -2.62 -16.12
CA ASP A 400 6.50 -1.74 -17.30
C ASP A 400 7.39 -2.32 -18.42
N GLU A 401 8.53 -2.88 -18.04
CA GLU A 401 9.44 -3.55 -18.96
C GLU A 401 8.88 -4.90 -19.45
N GLU A 402 8.19 -5.66 -18.61
CA GLU A 402 7.60 -6.97 -18.93
C GLU A 402 6.62 -6.90 -20.10
N ILE A 403 5.73 -5.90 -20.08
CA ILE A 403 4.76 -5.67 -21.15
C ILE A 403 5.46 -5.47 -22.50
N ILE A 404 6.56 -4.71 -22.51
CA ILE A 404 7.26 -4.34 -23.74
C ILE A 404 8.13 -5.49 -24.26
N PHE A 405 8.87 -6.16 -23.36
CA PHE A 405 9.79 -7.23 -23.77
C PHE A 405 9.08 -8.54 -24.15
N LYS A 406 7.89 -8.82 -23.60
CA LYS A 406 7.04 -9.94 -24.02
C LYS A 406 6.69 -9.88 -25.52
N ASP A 407 6.51 -8.67 -26.03
CA ASP A 407 6.19 -8.41 -27.43
C ASP A 407 7.43 -8.44 -28.35
N ILE A 408 8.65 -8.44 -27.80
CA ILE A 408 9.90 -8.43 -28.57
C ILE A 408 10.39 -9.86 -28.84
N ALA A 409 10.40 -10.72 -27.82
CA ALA A 409 10.91 -12.08 -27.93
C ALA A 409 10.29 -13.02 -26.90
N GLN A 410 10.12 -14.29 -27.29
CA GLN A 410 9.83 -15.39 -26.40
C GLN A 410 11.08 -16.26 -26.19
N TRP A 411 11.51 -16.33 -24.95
CA TRP A 411 12.51 -17.26 -24.46
C TRP A 411 11.83 -18.56 -24.05
N SER A 412 12.49 -19.66 -24.38
CA SER A 412 12.13 -21.02 -23.98
C SER A 412 13.37 -21.81 -23.61
N TYR A 413 13.18 -22.93 -22.93
CA TYR A 413 14.25 -23.82 -22.52
C TYR A 413 13.83 -25.28 -22.59
N PHE A 414 14.81 -26.17 -22.68
CA PHE A 414 14.61 -27.61 -22.67
C PHE A 414 15.81 -28.29 -21.99
N ASP A 415 15.58 -29.47 -21.43
CA ASP A 415 16.65 -30.30 -20.87
C ASP A 415 17.56 -30.77 -22.01
N GLU A 416 18.88 -30.65 -21.87
CA GLU A 416 19.83 -31.07 -22.90
C GLU A 416 19.66 -32.55 -23.28
N ASN A 417 19.17 -33.38 -22.34
CA ASN A 417 18.88 -34.79 -22.57
C ASN A 417 17.46 -35.06 -23.11
N ASN A 418 16.57 -34.06 -23.14
CA ASN A 418 15.22 -34.18 -23.69
C ASN A 418 14.85 -32.92 -24.50
N PRO A 419 15.37 -32.79 -25.74
CA PRO A 419 15.21 -31.57 -26.55
C PRO A 419 13.80 -31.26 -27.01
N GLU A 420 12.90 -32.25 -26.98
CA GLU A 420 11.52 -32.11 -27.46
C GLU A 420 10.60 -31.48 -26.41
N ASN A 421 10.98 -31.55 -25.13
CA ASN A 421 10.22 -30.95 -24.03
C ASN A 421 10.59 -29.47 -23.85
N ILE A 422 10.15 -28.64 -24.79
CA ILE A 422 10.36 -27.18 -24.76
C ILE A 422 9.36 -26.53 -23.79
N ARG A 423 9.88 -25.80 -22.81
CA ARG A 423 9.13 -25.03 -21.83
C ARG A 423 9.34 -23.54 -22.05
N MET A 424 8.28 -22.76 -21.89
CA MET A 424 8.38 -21.29 -21.93
C MET A 424 8.82 -20.76 -20.56
N PHE A 425 9.59 -19.67 -20.56
CA PHE A 425 9.78 -18.88 -19.34
C PHE A 425 8.49 -18.13 -18.99
N SER A 426 8.28 -17.84 -17.71
CA SER A 426 7.22 -16.90 -17.30
C SER A 426 7.45 -15.52 -17.92
N ASP A 427 6.39 -14.71 -18.07
CA ASP A 427 6.48 -13.39 -18.70
C ASP A 427 7.56 -12.50 -18.04
N LYS A 428 7.61 -12.49 -16.70
CA LYS A 428 8.66 -11.81 -15.91
C LYS A 428 10.08 -12.33 -16.20
N GLU A 429 10.29 -13.64 -16.20
CA GLU A 429 11.61 -14.24 -16.51
C GLU A 429 12.02 -13.98 -17.95
N ASN A 430 11.06 -14.03 -18.87
CA ASN A 430 11.24 -13.72 -20.29
C ASN A 430 11.74 -12.29 -20.49
N ALA A 431 11.11 -11.31 -19.83
CA ALA A 431 11.52 -9.91 -19.88
C ALA A 431 12.94 -9.69 -19.33
N MET A 432 13.26 -10.33 -18.20
CA MET A 432 14.60 -10.25 -17.60
C MET A 432 15.69 -10.84 -18.49
N LEU A 433 15.42 -11.98 -19.15
CA LEU A 433 16.32 -12.61 -20.10
C LEU A 433 16.54 -11.73 -21.34
N GLU A 434 15.46 -11.19 -21.91
CA GLU A 434 15.52 -10.32 -23.09
C GLU A 434 16.28 -9.01 -22.79
N LYS A 435 16.05 -8.41 -21.63
CA LYS A 435 16.81 -7.25 -21.16
C LYS A 435 18.30 -7.57 -20.97
N ALA A 436 18.62 -8.72 -20.37
CA ALA A 436 20.02 -9.12 -20.18
C ALA A 436 20.72 -9.36 -21.54
N TYR A 437 20.02 -9.99 -22.48
CA TYR A 437 20.50 -10.24 -23.83
C TYR A 437 20.75 -8.94 -24.60
N SER A 438 19.79 -8.01 -24.57
CA SER A 438 19.91 -6.71 -25.25
C SER A 438 21.04 -5.83 -24.71
N LEU A 439 21.32 -5.91 -23.42
CA LEU A 439 22.46 -5.24 -22.78
C LEU A 439 23.80 -5.97 -23.03
N GLY A 440 23.82 -7.07 -23.79
CA GLY A 440 25.02 -7.86 -24.06
C GLY A 440 25.61 -8.54 -22.82
N LYS A 441 24.81 -8.73 -21.76
CA LYS A 441 25.27 -9.37 -20.51
C LYS A 441 25.63 -10.83 -20.78
N ARG A 442 26.70 -11.29 -20.12
CA ARG A 442 27.08 -12.71 -20.17
C ARG A 442 26.25 -13.56 -19.21
N PHE A 443 26.02 -13.06 -18.01
CA PHE A 443 25.34 -13.82 -16.96
C PHE A 443 24.14 -13.05 -16.41
N LEU A 444 23.09 -13.79 -16.08
CA LEU A 444 21.93 -13.31 -15.33
C LEU A 444 21.65 -14.29 -14.19
N ASN A 445 21.38 -13.78 -12.98
CA ASN A 445 21.01 -14.62 -11.85
C ASN A 445 19.52 -14.40 -11.53
N LEU A 446 18.69 -15.44 -11.66
CA LEU A 446 17.27 -15.40 -11.29
C LEU A 446 16.96 -16.54 -10.35
N LYS A 447 16.26 -16.29 -9.23
CA LYS A 447 15.82 -17.32 -8.27
C LYS A 447 16.94 -18.30 -7.86
N LYS A 448 18.15 -17.78 -7.62
CA LYS A 448 19.37 -18.55 -7.29
C LYS A 448 19.90 -19.46 -8.40
N ILE A 449 19.41 -19.32 -9.63
CA ILE A 449 19.91 -20.00 -10.84
C ILE A 449 20.73 -19.00 -11.65
N LYS A 450 21.90 -19.45 -12.13
CA LYS A 450 22.79 -18.66 -13.00
C LYS A 450 22.58 -19.06 -14.46
N TYR A 451 22.12 -18.11 -15.26
CA TYR A 451 21.91 -18.23 -16.70
C TYR A 451 23.12 -17.66 -17.44
N ASP A 452 23.68 -18.43 -18.37
CA ASP A 452 24.69 -17.96 -19.33
C ASP A 452 23.99 -17.57 -20.63
N ILE A 453 23.80 -16.27 -20.80
CA ILE A 453 23.06 -15.68 -21.92
C ILE A 453 23.86 -15.82 -23.23
N LYS A 454 25.19 -15.72 -23.17
CA LYS A 454 26.04 -15.89 -24.37
C LYS A 454 26.10 -17.35 -24.83
N LYS A 455 26.12 -18.30 -23.89
CA LYS A 455 26.09 -19.74 -24.20
C LYS A 455 24.67 -20.30 -24.37
N MET A 456 23.64 -19.50 -24.15
CA MET A 456 22.24 -19.90 -24.23
C MET A 456 21.93 -21.15 -23.38
N CYS A 457 22.38 -21.18 -22.11
CA CYS A 457 22.15 -22.31 -21.22
C CYS A 457 22.11 -21.95 -19.73
N PHE A 458 21.62 -22.87 -18.89
CA PHE A 458 21.71 -22.78 -17.44
C PHE A 458 21.77 -24.18 -16.81
N GLN A 459 22.06 -24.24 -15.51
CA GLN A 459 22.04 -25.48 -14.72
C GLN A 459 21.10 -25.34 -13.53
N HIS A 460 20.31 -26.39 -13.29
CA HIS A 460 19.41 -26.46 -12.13
C HIS A 460 19.31 -27.91 -11.66
N GLU A 461 19.44 -28.13 -10.35
CA GLU A 461 19.38 -29.45 -9.71
C GLU A 461 20.27 -30.52 -10.39
N GLY A 462 21.49 -30.12 -10.78
CA GLY A 462 22.46 -31.01 -11.44
C GLY A 462 22.19 -31.28 -12.92
N ARG A 463 21.09 -30.76 -13.49
CA ARG A 463 20.75 -30.90 -14.91
C ARG A 463 21.16 -29.67 -15.70
N LYS A 464 21.48 -29.88 -16.99
CA LYS A 464 21.81 -28.81 -17.95
C LYS A 464 20.60 -28.54 -18.84
N PHE A 465 20.26 -27.27 -18.96
CA PHE A 465 19.19 -26.79 -19.82
C PHE A 465 19.76 -25.89 -20.91
N LYS A 466 19.26 -26.05 -22.13
CA LYS A 466 19.52 -25.16 -23.26
C LYS A 466 18.38 -24.16 -23.37
N MET A 467 18.69 -22.96 -23.82
CA MET A 467 17.74 -21.88 -24.05
C MET A 467 17.60 -21.60 -25.54
N LYS A 468 16.39 -21.26 -25.96
CA LYS A 468 16.06 -20.77 -27.30
C LYS A 468 15.37 -19.42 -27.18
N ARG A 469 15.85 -18.45 -27.95
CA ARG A 469 15.20 -17.16 -28.12
C ARG A 469 14.49 -17.19 -29.47
N LYS A 470 13.16 -17.13 -29.45
CA LYS A 470 12.34 -16.92 -30.64
C LYS A 470 11.91 -15.46 -30.63
N GLN A 471 12.18 -14.74 -31.71
CA GLN A 471 11.65 -13.39 -31.82
C GLN A 471 10.13 -13.47 -32.00
N ASN A 472 9.38 -12.82 -31.11
CA ASN A 472 7.93 -12.72 -31.21
C ASN A 472 7.67 -11.58 -32.17
N LEU A 473 7.37 -11.87 -33.42
CA LEU A 473 7.09 -10.81 -34.40
C LEU A 473 5.80 -11.13 -35.14
N ARG A 474 4.81 -10.26 -34.94
CA ARG A 474 4.23 -9.58 -36.09
C ARG A 474 5.34 -8.64 -36.61
N TYR A 475 5.89 -8.95 -37.78
CA TYR A 475 7.09 -8.33 -38.38
C TYR A 475 7.03 -6.80 -38.35
N GLU A 476 7.87 -6.17 -37.55
CA GLU A 476 8.32 -4.79 -37.79
C GLU A 476 9.75 -4.91 -38.35
N PRO A 477 9.94 -4.80 -39.67
CA PRO A 477 11.27 -4.80 -40.24
C PRO A 477 12.06 -3.60 -39.66
N ILE A 478 13.34 -3.82 -39.37
CA ILE A 478 14.25 -2.68 -39.14
C ILE A 478 14.18 -1.77 -40.37
N PRO A 479 14.35 -0.45 -40.22
CA PRO A 479 14.22 0.46 -41.36
C PRO A 479 15.12 0.03 -42.51
N ASP A 480 14.58 -0.01 -43.73
CA ASP A 480 15.36 -0.35 -44.94
C ASP A 480 16.49 0.65 -45.21
N THR A 481 16.41 1.83 -44.58
CA THR A 481 17.45 2.87 -44.60
C THR A 481 18.66 2.53 -43.73
N TRP A 482 18.59 1.50 -42.89
CA TRP A 482 19.71 1.05 -42.07
C TRP A 482 20.74 0.32 -42.92
N SER A 483 22.01 0.58 -42.64
CA SER A 483 23.09 -0.22 -43.18
C SER A 483 23.02 -1.65 -42.64
N PRO A 484 23.44 -2.66 -43.43
CA PRO A 484 23.46 -4.04 -42.99
C PRO A 484 24.18 -4.21 -41.64
N MET A 485 23.59 -4.99 -40.75
CA MET A 485 24.14 -5.33 -39.44
C MET A 485 24.42 -6.83 -39.39
N GLU A 486 25.54 -7.24 -38.80
CA GLU A 486 25.92 -8.65 -38.69
C GLU A 486 24.93 -9.45 -37.81
N ASP A 487 24.93 -10.77 -37.94
CA ASP A 487 24.13 -11.66 -37.10
C ASP A 487 24.57 -11.55 -35.63
N GLY A 488 23.63 -11.17 -34.77
CA GLY A 488 23.90 -10.89 -33.35
C GLY A 488 24.44 -9.47 -33.07
N GLU A 489 24.72 -8.64 -34.09
CA GLU A 489 25.01 -7.22 -33.90
C GLU A 489 23.71 -6.51 -33.51
N LEU A 490 23.67 -5.98 -32.29
CA LEU A 490 22.50 -5.28 -31.72
C LEU A 490 22.56 -3.76 -31.92
N ILE A 491 23.78 -3.21 -31.98
CA ILE A 491 24.02 -1.76 -32.08
C ILE A 491 25.12 -1.52 -33.10
N LYS A 492 24.86 -0.60 -34.03
CA LYS A 492 25.85 -0.11 -35.01
C LYS A 492 25.74 1.41 -35.11
N ILE A 493 26.88 2.09 -35.06
CA ILE A 493 26.97 3.54 -35.25
C ILE A 493 27.52 3.78 -36.65
N VAL A 494 26.73 4.40 -37.53
CA VAL A 494 27.06 4.55 -38.94
C VAL A 494 27.36 6.02 -39.26
N PRO A 495 28.57 6.38 -39.68
CA PRO A 495 28.87 7.73 -40.13
C PRO A 495 28.04 8.10 -41.36
N VAL A 496 27.30 9.20 -41.29
CA VAL A 496 26.54 9.78 -42.39
C VAL A 496 27.41 10.89 -43.01
N LYS A 497 27.97 10.63 -44.19
CA LYS A 497 28.98 11.52 -44.79
C LYS A 497 28.46 12.36 -45.97
N ASN A 498 27.45 11.87 -46.69
CA ASN A 498 26.92 12.47 -47.91
C ASN A 498 25.53 11.91 -48.23
N GLY A 499 24.87 12.51 -49.22
CA GLY A 499 23.56 12.08 -49.73
C GLY A 499 22.38 12.77 -49.02
N PRO A 500 21.14 12.43 -49.42
CA PRO A 500 19.94 13.17 -49.00
C PRO A 500 19.74 13.24 -47.48
N GLU A 501 20.13 12.18 -46.77
CA GLU A 501 20.10 12.10 -45.31
C GLU A 501 21.06 13.11 -44.66
N TYR A 502 22.30 13.21 -45.16
CA TYR A 502 23.27 14.20 -44.72
C TYR A 502 22.77 15.61 -45.03
N ASP A 503 22.30 15.82 -46.26
CA ASP A 503 21.90 17.13 -46.77
C ASP A 503 20.72 17.72 -45.99
N ASP A 504 19.71 16.91 -45.64
CA ASP A 504 18.58 17.35 -44.79
C ASP A 504 19.04 17.82 -43.41
N ILE A 505 19.88 17.02 -42.75
CA ILE A 505 20.38 17.32 -41.42
C ILE A 505 21.29 18.55 -41.46
N GLN A 506 22.20 18.61 -42.43
CA GLN A 506 23.12 19.72 -42.64
C GLN A 506 22.38 21.03 -42.95
N ALA A 507 21.36 20.99 -43.82
CA ALA A 507 20.55 22.16 -44.16
C ALA A 507 19.75 22.67 -42.96
N THR A 508 19.11 21.76 -42.21
CA THR A 508 18.38 22.10 -41.00
C THR A 508 19.31 22.68 -39.93
N PHE A 509 20.49 22.09 -39.75
CA PHE A 509 21.49 22.58 -38.80
C PHE A 509 21.98 23.98 -39.19
N SER A 510 22.47 24.16 -40.41
CA SER A 510 23.07 25.42 -40.88
C SER A 510 22.08 26.59 -40.85
N ARG A 511 20.81 26.35 -41.20
CA ARG A 511 19.75 27.36 -41.15
C ARG A 511 19.50 27.88 -39.73
N ASN A 512 19.64 27.02 -38.73
CA ASN A 512 19.29 27.34 -37.35
C ASN A 512 20.50 27.69 -36.47
N LEU A 513 21.69 27.21 -36.82
CA LEU A 513 22.95 27.36 -36.09
C LEU A 513 24.08 27.85 -37.02
N PRO A 514 23.94 29.03 -37.65
CA PRO A 514 24.89 29.50 -38.66
C PRO A 514 26.30 29.78 -38.11
N SER A 515 26.44 29.98 -36.80
CA SER A 515 27.70 30.22 -36.10
C SER A 515 28.44 28.93 -35.71
N TYR A 516 27.93 27.77 -36.11
CA TYR A 516 28.51 26.47 -35.77
C TYR A 516 28.76 25.65 -37.05
N ARG A 517 29.73 24.74 -36.98
CA ARG A 517 30.06 23.79 -38.04
C ARG A 517 29.88 22.36 -37.53
N ILE A 518 29.27 21.53 -38.37
CA ILE A 518 29.17 20.09 -38.12
C ILE A 518 30.54 19.46 -38.34
N ILE A 519 31.01 18.69 -37.35
CA ILE A 519 32.22 17.87 -37.42
C ILE A 519 31.87 16.49 -38.01
N LYS A 520 30.79 15.87 -37.48
CA LYS A 520 30.29 14.59 -37.98
C LYS A 520 28.81 14.39 -37.63
N ILE A 521 28.16 13.56 -38.44
CA ILE A 521 26.80 13.04 -38.21
C ILE A 521 26.90 11.52 -38.16
N GLU A 522 26.28 10.92 -37.16
CA GLU A 522 26.30 9.47 -36.93
C GLU A 522 24.86 8.99 -36.78
N ARG A 523 24.42 8.06 -37.66
CA ARG A 523 23.16 7.35 -37.50
C ARG A 523 23.32 6.26 -36.44
N ILE A 524 22.38 6.21 -35.52
CA ILE A 524 22.35 5.19 -34.47
C ILE A 524 21.42 4.07 -34.94
N GLN A 525 21.96 2.86 -35.06
CA GLN A 525 21.19 1.67 -35.41
C GLN A 525 21.18 0.72 -34.23
N ASN A 526 20.26 0.92 -33.31
CA ASN A 526 20.07 0.06 -32.13
C ASN A 526 18.78 -0.76 -32.29
N LYS A 527 18.91 -2.07 -32.55
CA LYS A 527 17.79 -2.99 -32.83
C LYS A 527 16.83 -3.09 -31.64
N THR A 528 17.34 -3.30 -30.44
CA THR A 528 16.49 -3.45 -29.24
C THR A 528 15.75 -2.17 -28.94
N LEU A 529 16.45 -1.02 -28.97
CA LEU A 529 15.83 0.26 -28.67
C LEU A 529 14.75 0.61 -29.70
N TYR A 530 15.01 0.33 -30.98
CA TYR A 530 14.02 0.54 -32.05
C TYR A 530 12.81 -0.39 -31.88
N GLN A 531 13.02 -1.65 -31.53
CA GLN A 531 11.93 -2.60 -31.30
C GLN A 531 11.07 -2.22 -30.10
N GLY A 532 11.69 -1.81 -28.97
CA GLY A 532 10.96 -1.31 -27.81
C GLY A 532 10.18 -0.04 -28.13
N TYR A 533 10.77 0.86 -28.91
CA TYR A 533 10.11 2.06 -29.42
C TYR A 533 8.87 1.70 -30.28
N GLN A 534 9.01 0.82 -31.26
CA GLN A 534 7.88 0.41 -32.12
C GLN A 534 6.80 -0.36 -31.35
N ALA A 535 7.17 -1.19 -30.37
CA ALA A 535 6.19 -1.87 -29.51
C ALA A 535 5.36 -0.85 -28.69
N LEU A 536 6.02 0.16 -28.12
CA LEU A 536 5.34 1.23 -27.39
C LEU A 536 4.50 2.11 -28.32
N LYS A 537 4.97 2.36 -29.55
CA LYS A 537 4.22 3.09 -30.58
C LYS A 537 2.89 2.41 -30.90
N ARG A 538 2.89 1.09 -31.12
CA ARG A 538 1.66 0.31 -31.35
C ARG A 538 0.70 0.40 -30.16
N LYS A 539 1.23 0.34 -28.93
CA LYS A 539 0.42 0.54 -27.72
C LYS A 539 -0.25 1.92 -27.73
N PHE A 540 0.48 2.99 -28.03
CA PHE A 540 -0.07 4.35 -28.11
C PHE A 540 -1.12 4.50 -29.22
N GLU A 541 -0.92 3.84 -30.36
CA GLU A 541 -1.88 3.85 -31.48
C GLU A 541 -3.20 3.17 -31.11
N VAL A 542 -3.15 2.11 -30.29
CA VAL A 542 -4.35 1.44 -29.76
C VAL A 542 -5.01 2.27 -28.66
N GLU A 543 -4.24 2.82 -27.72
CA GLU A 543 -4.76 3.59 -26.58
C GLU A 543 -5.31 4.96 -26.99
N ASN A 544 -4.70 5.57 -28.01
CA ASN A 544 -5.06 6.91 -28.48
C ASN A 544 -5.35 6.90 -29.99
N PRO A 545 -6.48 6.28 -30.40
CA PRO A 545 -6.90 6.34 -31.78
C PRO A 545 -7.23 7.80 -32.14
N ASN A 546 -6.78 8.25 -33.32
CA ASN A 546 -7.06 9.58 -33.90
C ASN A 546 -6.26 10.77 -33.34
N ILE A 547 -5.13 10.54 -32.64
CA ILE A 547 -4.19 11.63 -32.32
C ILE A 547 -2.80 11.35 -32.91
N THR A 548 -1.99 12.41 -33.02
CA THR A 548 -0.57 12.28 -33.36
C THR A 548 0.20 11.68 -32.19
N ASN A 549 0.55 10.39 -32.29
CA ASN A 549 1.28 9.68 -31.25
C ASN A 549 2.79 9.92 -31.29
N GLU A 550 3.35 10.35 -32.42
CA GLU A 550 4.79 10.50 -32.66
C GLU A 550 5.13 11.90 -33.20
N VAL A 551 6.22 12.47 -32.72
CA VAL A 551 6.82 13.69 -33.27
C VAL A 551 8.27 13.40 -33.67
N ASP A 552 8.53 13.50 -34.96
CA ASP A 552 9.86 13.35 -35.52
C ASP A 552 10.66 14.66 -35.51
N GLY A 553 11.99 14.53 -35.43
CA GLY A 553 12.90 15.64 -35.58
C GLY A 553 13.00 16.56 -34.35
N LEU A 554 12.70 16.03 -33.16
CA LEU A 554 12.98 16.75 -31.91
C LEU A 554 14.46 16.64 -31.52
N TRP A 555 14.93 17.60 -30.73
CA TRP A 555 16.35 17.79 -30.45
C TRP A 555 16.68 17.61 -28.97
N HIS A 556 17.74 16.85 -28.67
CA HIS A 556 18.24 16.65 -27.31
C HIS A 556 19.73 16.94 -27.20
N GLY A 557 20.11 18.00 -26.49
CA GLY A 557 21.51 18.35 -26.24
C GLY A 557 22.05 17.55 -25.05
N THR A 558 23.28 17.05 -25.14
CA THR A 558 23.91 16.31 -24.04
C THR A 558 25.41 16.53 -23.93
N ALA A 559 26.01 16.05 -22.84
CA ALA A 559 27.45 16.07 -22.60
C ALA A 559 28.13 14.81 -23.17
N GLU A 560 29.43 14.90 -23.45
CA GLU A 560 30.24 13.80 -24.00
C GLU A 560 30.12 12.49 -23.20
N GLY A 561 30.18 12.56 -21.87
CA GLY A 561 30.12 11.39 -21.00
C GLY A 561 28.79 10.62 -21.04
N SER A 562 27.74 11.16 -21.65
CA SER A 562 26.42 10.51 -21.73
C SER A 562 26.18 9.76 -23.05
N ILE A 563 27.04 9.93 -24.06
CA ILE A 563 26.83 9.40 -25.41
C ILE A 563 26.74 7.87 -25.44
N ASP A 564 27.71 7.20 -24.83
CA ASP A 564 27.76 5.73 -24.84
C ASP A 564 26.52 5.12 -24.16
N GLY A 565 26.08 5.72 -23.06
CA GLY A 565 24.86 5.33 -22.36
C GLY A 565 23.60 5.51 -23.21
N ILE A 566 23.46 6.67 -23.86
CA ILE A 566 22.29 6.97 -24.72
C ILE A 566 22.27 6.06 -25.95
N ASN A 567 23.41 5.83 -26.59
CA ASN A 567 23.50 4.94 -27.76
C ASN A 567 23.16 3.49 -27.42
N LYS A 568 23.57 3.01 -26.24
CA LYS A 568 23.34 1.63 -25.80
C LYS A 568 21.95 1.39 -25.23
N SER A 569 21.46 2.32 -24.42
CA SER A 569 20.29 2.09 -23.57
C SER A 569 19.17 3.11 -23.76
N GLY A 570 19.32 4.03 -24.71
CA GLY A 570 18.33 5.08 -24.94
C GLY A 570 18.35 6.18 -23.87
N PHE A 571 17.30 6.99 -23.86
CA PHE A 571 17.19 8.10 -22.92
C PHE A 571 16.65 7.64 -21.59
N ASN A 572 17.55 7.46 -20.62
CA ASN A 572 17.17 6.98 -19.31
C ASN A 572 16.77 8.15 -18.40
N ARG A 573 15.51 8.12 -17.94
CA ARG A 573 14.89 9.14 -17.09
C ARG A 573 15.56 9.27 -15.71
N SER A 574 16.27 8.25 -15.20
CA SER A 574 16.99 8.34 -13.92
C SER A 574 18.13 9.37 -13.92
N TYR A 575 18.55 9.84 -15.11
CA TYR A 575 19.51 10.93 -15.29
C TYR A 575 18.86 12.30 -15.52
N CYS A 576 17.53 12.42 -15.42
CA CYS A 576 16.81 13.68 -15.58
C CYS A 576 17.13 14.68 -14.45
N GLY A 577 16.93 15.98 -14.73
CA GLY A 577 17.02 17.04 -13.72
C GLY A 577 18.34 17.79 -13.59
N LYS A 578 19.40 17.40 -14.33
CA LYS A 578 20.65 18.19 -14.34
C LYS A 578 20.48 19.59 -14.96
N ASN A 579 19.61 19.73 -15.98
CA ASN A 579 19.56 20.95 -16.80
C ASN A 579 18.14 21.54 -17.02
N ALA A 580 17.05 20.76 -16.90
CA ALA A 580 15.68 21.23 -17.04
C ALA A 580 14.69 20.39 -16.22
N THR A 581 13.83 21.06 -15.45
CA THR A 581 12.72 20.47 -14.68
C THR A 581 11.44 21.32 -14.75
N ALA A 582 11.39 22.33 -15.62
CA ALA A 582 10.31 23.32 -15.64
C ALA A 582 8.92 22.74 -15.97
N PHE A 583 8.87 21.65 -16.74
CA PHE A 583 7.65 21.02 -17.25
C PHE A 583 7.51 19.56 -16.81
N GLY A 584 8.36 19.14 -15.88
CA GLY A 584 8.35 17.81 -15.27
C GLY A 584 9.72 17.16 -15.17
N ASN A 585 9.83 16.06 -14.43
CA ASN A 585 11.09 15.33 -14.23
C ASN A 585 11.14 14.12 -15.15
N GLY A 586 11.18 14.40 -16.44
CA GLY A 586 11.37 13.42 -17.51
C GLY A 586 12.53 13.81 -18.42
N VAL A 587 12.60 13.17 -19.58
CA VAL A 587 13.59 13.49 -20.62
C VAL A 587 13.03 14.58 -21.52
N TYR A 588 13.81 15.64 -21.72
CA TYR A 588 13.40 16.83 -22.46
C TYR A 588 13.83 16.76 -23.93
N PHE A 589 12.91 17.11 -24.80
CA PHE A 589 13.12 17.21 -26.24
C PHE A 589 12.58 18.56 -26.74
N ALA A 590 13.40 19.29 -27.49
CA ALA A 590 13.04 20.60 -28.01
C ALA A 590 12.67 20.53 -29.49
N ARG A 591 11.62 21.24 -29.89
CA ARG A 591 11.26 21.39 -31.31
C ARG A 591 12.27 22.23 -32.08
N ARG A 592 12.97 23.14 -31.40
CA ARG A 592 14.00 24.01 -32.02
C ARG A 592 15.39 23.57 -31.59
N ILE A 593 16.24 23.25 -32.57
CA ILE A 593 17.64 22.86 -32.35
C ILE A 593 18.44 23.89 -31.54
N ARG A 594 18.16 25.20 -31.72
CA ARG A 594 18.84 26.28 -30.98
C ARG A 594 18.69 26.15 -29.46
N TYR A 595 17.55 25.65 -28.99
CA TYR A 595 17.33 25.43 -27.57
C TYR A 595 18.30 24.37 -27.05
N SER A 596 18.34 23.21 -27.69
CA SER A 596 19.20 22.08 -27.33
C SER A 596 20.70 22.34 -27.60
N ALA A 597 21.02 23.26 -28.51
CA ALA A 597 22.39 23.68 -28.80
C ALA A 597 22.99 24.64 -27.74
N ASN A 598 22.19 25.14 -26.80
CA ASN A 598 22.71 25.95 -25.69
C ASN A 598 23.71 25.14 -24.84
N ASP A 599 24.76 25.80 -24.36
CA ASP A 599 25.84 25.19 -23.55
C ASP A 599 25.34 24.52 -22.27
N LYS A 600 24.18 24.94 -21.76
CA LYS A 600 23.50 24.28 -20.64
C LYS A 600 23.11 22.83 -20.96
N TYR A 601 22.74 22.53 -22.20
CA TYR A 601 22.22 21.22 -22.60
C TYR A 601 23.26 20.43 -23.38
N SER A 602 23.79 21.01 -24.45
CA SER A 602 24.90 20.43 -25.21
C SER A 602 26.22 20.95 -24.67
N VAL A 603 26.65 20.40 -23.53
CA VAL A 603 27.83 20.89 -22.80
C VAL A 603 29.08 20.74 -23.69
N PRO A 604 29.81 21.82 -23.97
CA PRO A 604 31.05 21.75 -24.73
C PRO A 604 32.12 20.98 -23.94
N ASP A 605 32.85 20.09 -24.62
CA ASP A 605 34.00 19.40 -24.02
C ASP A 605 35.24 20.31 -23.95
N ALA A 606 36.37 19.73 -23.55
CA ALA A 606 37.67 20.43 -23.50
C ALA A 606 38.07 21.07 -24.84
N ASN A 607 37.64 20.47 -25.96
CA ASN A 607 37.90 20.94 -27.32
C ASN A 607 36.79 21.86 -27.86
N LYS A 608 35.89 22.35 -27.00
CA LYS A 608 34.72 23.15 -27.38
C LYS A 608 33.77 22.45 -28.36
N THR A 609 33.84 21.13 -28.41
CA THR A 609 32.96 20.30 -29.23
C THR A 609 31.68 19.98 -28.46
N LYS A 610 30.55 20.04 -29.14
CA LYS A 610 29.20 19.89 -28.59
C LYS A 610 28.50 18.72 -29.27
N ARG A 611 27.55 18.10 -28.57
CA ARG A 611 26.77 16.96 -29.07
C ARG A 611 25.28 17.17 -28.90
N ILE A 612 24.53 16.83 -29.94
CA ILE A 612 23.07 16.95 -29.98
C ILE A 612 22.48 15.78 -30.76
N TYR A 613 21.39 15.21 -30.25
CA TYR A 613 20.63 14.18 -30.93
C TYR A 613 19.44 14.77 -31.70
N LYS A 614 19.14 14.20 -32.87
CA LYS A 614 17.85 14.30 -33.58
C LYS A 614 17.07 13.02 -33.29
N CYS A 615 15.85 13.14 -32.77
CA CYS A 615 15.09 12.03 -32.19
C CYS A 615 13.68 11.93 -32.77
N SER A 616 13.15 10.70 -32.77
CA SER A 616 11.71 10.42 -32.90
C SER A 616 11.16 10.17 -31.50
N VAL A 617 10.04 10.80 -31.15
CA VAL A 617 9.52 10.80 -29.78
C VAL A 617 8.03 10.49 -29.78
N LEU A 618 7.63 9.46 -29.03
CA LEU A 618 6.25 9.10 -28.78
C LEU A 618 5.65 10.02 -27.71
N VAL A 619 4.85 10.98 -28.17
CA VAL A 619 4.22 12.00 -27.32
C VAL A 619 2.82 11.60 -26.86
N GLY A 620 2.10 10.79 -27.65
CA GLY A 620 0.73 10.38 -27.34
C GLY A 620 -0.17 11.54 -26.94
N ARG A 621 -1.06 11.32 -25.96
CA ARG A 621 -1.92 12.36 -25.40
C ARG A 621 -1.09 13.26 -24.46
N MET A 622 -1.09 14.56 -24.74
CA MET A 622 -0.22 15.53 -24.05
C MET A 622 -0.98 16.31 -22.96
N MET A 623 -0.32 16.62 -21.85
CA MET A 623 -0.79 17.58 -20.85
C MET A 623 0.13 18.79 -20.71
N GLN A 624 -0.40 19.87 -20.11
CA GLN A 624 0.41 21.02 -19.74
C GLN A 624 1.37 20.65 -18.61
N GLY A 625 2.67 20.76 -18.86
CA GLY A 625 3.70 20.43 -17.89
C GLY A 625 3.88 21.51 -16.83
N HIS A 626 4.37 21.10 -15.66
CA HIS A 626 4.74 22.00 -14.56
C HIS A 626 5.94 21.49 -13.78
N ARG A 627 6.60 22.37 -13.00
CA ARG A 627 7.90 22.10 -12.38
C ARG A 627 7.94 20.87 -11.45
N ARG A 628 6.78 20.53 -10.87
CA ARG A 628 6.60 19.40 -9.94
C ARG A 628 6.07 18.11 -10.60
N LEU A 629 5.93 18.07 -11.92
CA LEU A 629 5.30 16.93 -12.61
C LEU A 629 6.29 15.77 -12.74
N LYS A 630 6.13 14.70 -11.96
CA LYS A 630 6.94 13.47 -12.11
C LYS A 630 6.17 12.29 -12.67
N VAL A 631 4.85 12.36 -12.54
CA VAL A 631 3.89 11.30 -12.79
C VAL A 631 2.86 11.88 -13.73
N LEU A 632 2.52 11.14 -14.77
CA LEU A 632 1.42 11.51 -15.64
C LEU A 632 0.11 10.98 -15.04
N GLN A 633 -0.98 11.74 -15.18
CA GLN A 633 -2.31 11.18 -14.92
C GLN A 633 -2.56 10.08 -15.97
N ASP A 634 -3.31 9.04 -15.60
CA ASP A 634 -3.51 7.80 -16.36
C ASP A 634 -4.02 8.04 -17.81
N SER A 635 -4.57 9.23 -18.09
CA SER A 635 -5.02 9.66 -19.41
C SER A 635 -3.96 10.34 -20.29
N TYR A 636 -2.72 10.53 -19.86
CA TYR A 636 -1.68 11.25 -20.60
C TYR A 636 -0.40 10.45 -20.77
N ASN A 637 0.32 10.70 -21.85
CA ASN A 637 1.55 10.01 -22.22
C ASN A 637 2.80 10.91 -22.21
N SER A 638 2.63 12.24 -22.29
CA SER A 638 3.73 13.20 -22.19
C SER A 638 3.27 14.57 -21.67
N ALA A 639 4.24 15.41 -21.32
CA ALA A 639 3.99 16.78 -20.89
C ALA A 639 4.67 17.79 -21.84
N VAL A 640 4.05 18.96 -22.01
CA VAL A 640 4.55 20.02 -22.91
C VAL A 640 4.60 21.39 -22.23
N ASP A 641 5.37 22.32 -22.78
CA ASP A 641 5.40 23.71 -22.30
C ASP A 641 4.13 24.51 -22.66
N ASP A 642 3.44 24.12 -23.73
CA ASP A 642 2.24 24.76 -24.23
C ASP A 642 1.45 23.73 -25.05
N ILE A 643 0.19 23.45 -24.65
CA ILE A 643 -0.64 22.44 -25.33
C ILE A 643 -0.96 22.83 -26.79
N GLN A 644 -1.19 24.11 -27.07
CA GLN A 644 -1.61 24.57 -28.39
C GLN A 644 -0.43 24.64 -29.36
N ARG A 645 0.75 25.05 -28.86
CA ARG A 645 1.96 25.17 -29.67
C ARG A 645 3.19 24.65 -28.94
N PRO A 646 3.31 23.31 -28.76
CA PRO A 646 4.42 22.73 -28.02
C PRO A 646 5.77 23.10 -28.64
N ARG A 647 6.73 23.49 -27.81
CA ARG A 647 8.13 23.73 -28.17
C ARG A 647 9.06 22.81 -27.39
N ILE A 648 8.64 22.37 -26.22
CA ILE A 648 9.32 21.42 -25.35
C ILE A 648 8.38 20.27 -25.08
N TYR A 649 8.90 19.06 -25.22
CA TYR A 649 8.23 17.81 -24.91
C TYR A 649 9.00 17.10 -23.81
N VAL A 650 8.29 16.54 -22.84
CA VAL A 650 8.85 15.80 -21.71
C VAL A 650 8.20 14.42 -21.68
N VAL A 651 9.02 13.39 -21.79
CA VAL A 651 8.60 11.98 -21.76
C VAL A 651 9.12 11.28 -20.50
N PHE A 652 8.39 10.28 -20.05
CA PHE A 652 8.57 9.68 -18.72
C PHE A 652 8.89 8.18 -18.78
N HIS A 653 9.00 7.61 -19.99
CA HIS A 653 9.26 6.20 -20.21
C HIS A 653 10.48 5.96 -21.12
N ASP A 654 11.28 4.93 -20.81
CA ASP A 654 12.62 4.72 -21.40
C ASP A 654 12.60 4.42 -22.91
N PHE A 655 11.49 3.84 -23.40
CA PHE A 655 11.26 3.53 -24.82
C PHE A 655 10.47 4.60 -25.59
N GLN A 656 10.12 5.74 -24.99
CA GLN A 656 9.35 6.80 -25.69
C GLN A 656 10.18 7.59 -26.71
N ALA A 657 11.50 7.45 -26.75
CA ALA A 657 12.33 8.22 -27.66
C ALA A 657 13.42 7.37 -28.30
N TYR A 658 13.52 7.46 -29.63
CA TYR A 658 14.56 6.83 -30.42
C TYR A 658 15.60 7.88 -30.89
N PRO A 659 16.89 7.74 -30.54
CA PRO A 659 17.94 8.64 -30.98
C PRO A 659 18.37 8.30 -32.42
N ASN A 660 17.70 8.86 -33.44
CA ASN A 660 18.05 8.55 -34.84
C ASN A 660 19.49 8.95 -35.21
N TYR A 661 19.89 10.17 -34.81
CA TYR A 661 21.18 10.74 -35.20
C TYR A 661 21.88 11.43 -34.04
N LEU A 662 23.20 11.25 -33.95
CA LEU A 662 24.10 12.05 -33.13
C LEU A 662 24.86 13.01 -34.04
N ILE A 663 24.75 14.31 -33.76
CA ILE A 663 25.50 15.37 -34.45
C ILE A 663 26.55 15.91 -33.49
N THR A 664 27.80 15.87 -33.94
CA THR A 664 28.95 16.47 -33.24
C THR A 664 29.33 17.75 -33.98
N PHE A 665 29.43 18.86 -33.27
CA PHE A 665 29.64 20.19 -33.87
C PHE A 665 30.50 21.09 -32.99
N SER A 666 31.11 22.11 -33.57
CA SER A 666 31.85 23.16 -32.85
C SER A 666 31.53 24.53 -33.42
N VAL A 667 31.99 25.58 -32.74
CA VAL A 667 32.03 26.95 -33.32
C VAL A 667 32.93 26.94 -34.56
#